data_AF-A0A8B9LBL4-F1
#
_entry.id   AF-A0A8B9LBL4-F1
#
_cell.length_a   1.000
_cell.length_b   1.000
_cell.length_c   1.000
_cell.angle_alpha   90.00
_cell.angle_beta   90.00
_cell.angle_gamma   90.00
#
_symmetry.space_group_name_H-M   'P 1'
#
loop_
_entity.id
_entity.type
_entity.pdbx_description
1 polymer ?
#
loop_
_entity_poly.entity_id
_entity_poly.type
_entity_poly.pdbx_seq_one_letter_code
_entity_poly.pdbx_strand_id
1 'polypeptide(L)'
;LSLSLSLSLSSPSLCHSDSDLSDGSRKYSPSSDTSVETQRACGGFSETYAALCDYNGISCKEEVQWDVDTIYHSQDNREFNLLDFSHLESRDLAVIVASMAYNTWFTKLYCKDLRIGSEVTEQVLHTLSKSSSLEEITLENAGLKSDFPQKLSVALSENPASVIHSLNLAHNTLDNQGTLPHLHMFLSQPNCLVHLDLSVTDCCVDSLFGALLRGCCADLSYLNLSKNSFSHRKVKESLPFFRQFFSSAFSLTHVSLASMKLPPEALRSAGAAVIQEQFPRVTSIATLDISDNGFDSDLLTVLPALSKHPSLKHLHLGKNFNIKNRVLDDILQKLVQLIQEEECVLQSLSLVDSRLRSRGTVLVNALGSNACLRKVDLSGNSLEDIGAKMLSKALQINTTLRSVTWDRNNTTATGLMDVARALEHNFTLQYMPIPLSDVTQAYRIAPEKTEQALTKIQRALLRNNQTQRFSQRQALRLHQGLVTSTAEQVMERLCVRVQQQVCVLRGVVEVEELQAAKQVLKEARNSRALYPSLCELAHVLSVDGPVRQRLDSLAGELAKAADKELQVIVDSMVSLCRELCPLSSTAAERLSPPLSSVSERVSIPRSAIRTALMERAAQDIHRALEEVKLSVVSYLTNSIVDQILQELYSTHKALVGAMTLHNFLVNMYLFYIEPELKEPPEYLIKAYLSCS
;
A
#
# COMPACT_ATOMS: atom_id res chain seq x y z
N LEU A 1 -38.75 -22.84 -36.64
CA LEU A 1 -37.88 -22.75 -37.83
C LEU A 1 -36.44 -22.72 -37.32
N SER A 2 -35.93 -23.93 -37.14
CA SER A 2 -34.62 -24.29 -36.61
C SER A 2 -33.59 -24.30 -37.73
N LEU A 3 -32.44 -23.66 -37.54
CA LEU A 3 -31.23 -24.00 -38.28
C LEU A 3 -30.04 -23.99 -37.30
N SER A 4 -29.87 -25.15 -36.68
CA SER A 4 -28.60 -25.66 -36.17
C SER A 4 -27.62 -25.82 -37.34
N LEU A 5 -26.45 -25.19 -37.26
CA LEU A 5 -25.32 -25.48 -38.16
C LEU A 5 -24.17 -26.07 -37.33
N SER A 6 -24.07 -27.38 -37.45
CA SER A 6 -22.99 -28.25 -37.01
C SER A 6 -21.68 -27.91 -37.74
N LEU A 7 -20.62 -27.62 -36.99
CA LEU A 7 -19.24 -27.64 -37.49
C LEU A 7 -18.77 -29.09 -37.57
N SER A 8 -19.00 -29.75 -38.70
CA SER A 8 -18.28 -30.95 -39.12
C SER A 8 -17.17 -30.56 -40.09
N LEU A 9 -15.93 -30.54 -39.61
CA LEU A 9 -14.74 -30.43 -40.44
C LEU A 9 -14.48 -31.77 -41.13
N SER A 10 -14.98 -31.92 -42.35
CA SER A 10 -14.41 -32.86 -43.32
C SER A 10 -13.54 -32.07 -44.28
N SER A 11 -12.24 -32.26 -44.20
CA SER A 11 -11.28 -31.86 -45.24
C SER A 11 -11.65 -32.45 -46.61
N PRO A 12 -11.51 -31.67 -47.69
CA PRO A 12 -10.86 -32.23 -48.87
C PRO A 12 -9.85 -31.28 -49.53
N SER A 13 -8.65 -31.86 -49.71
CA SER A 13 -7.80 -31.82 -50.91
C SER A 13 -8.06 -30.78 -52.01
N LEU A 14 -7.02 -29.99 -52.28
CA LEU A 14 -6.78 -29.22 -53.50
C LEU A 14 -6.96 -30.06 -54.79
N CYS A 15 -7.60 -29.45 -55.80
CA CYS A 15 -7.45 -29.79 -57.22
C CYS A 15 -7.46 -28.52 -58.09
N HIS A 16 -6.68 -28.60 -59.16
CA HIS A 16 -6.11 -27.56 -60.04
C HIS A 16 -7.04 -26.86 -61.05
N SER A 17 -6.61 -25.66 -61.49
CA SER A 17 -6.47 -25.16 -62.88
C SER A 17 -5.95 -23.71 -62.82
N ASP A 18 -4.92 -23.19 -63.52
CA ASP A 18 -4.06 -23.65 -64.61
C ASP A 18 -2.77 -22.79 -64.65
N SER A 19 -1.65 -23.47 -64.99
CA SER A 19 -0.54 -23.15 -65.93
C SER A 19 0.21 -21.78 -65.85
N ASP A 20 1.53 -21.64 -65.99
CA ASP A 20 2.57 -22.42 -66.69
C ASP A 20 4.01 -22.24 -66.14
N LEU A 21 4.74 -23.37 -66.09
CA LEU A 21 6.15 -23.65 -66.48
C LEU A 21 7.33 -22.79 -65.94
N SER A 22 8.24 -23.38 -65.15
CA SER A 22 9.31 -24.28 -65.63
C SER A 22 10.36 -24.66 -64.55
N ASP A 23 10.52 -25.98 -64.42
CA ASP A 23 11.74 -26.81 -64.21
C ASP A 23 12.64 -26.71 -62.97
N GLY A 24 13.07 -27.88 -62.46
CA GLY A 24 14.22 -28.02 -61.56
C GLY A 24 14.07 -28.90 -60.31
N SER A 25 14.07 -30.21 -60.50
CA SER A 25 14.21 -31.29 -59.50
C SER A 25 15.10 -31.04 -58.25
N ARG A 26 14.64 -31.46 -57.05
CA ARG A 26 15.26 -32.53 -56.22
C ARG A 26 14.57 -32.68 -54.84
N LYS A 27 14.31 -33.93 -54.47
CA LYS A 27 13.80 -34.40 -53.17
C LYS A 27 14.80 -34.13 -52.03
N TYR A 28 14.33 -33.62 -50.90
CA TYR A 28 14.81 -33.94 -49.56
C TYR A 28 13.67 -33.71 -48.54
N SER A 29 13.24 -34.78 -47.88
CA SER A 29 12.89 -34.74 -46.45
C SER A 29 14.15 -35.28 -45.71
N PRO A 30 14.37 -35.10 -44.38
CA PRO A 30 13.43 -34.76 -43.30
C PRO A 30 13.99 -33.79 -42.22
N SER A 31 13.17 -33.49 -41.21
CA SER A 31 13.54 -33.14 -39.81
C SER A 31 14.65 -32.11 -39.56
N SER A 32 14.27 -30.92 -39.08
CA SER A 32 15.09 -30.15 -38.13
C SER A 32 14.19 -29.37 -37.17
N ASP A 33 14.11 -29.88 -35.95
CA ASP A 33 13.84 -29.09 -34.74
C ASP A 33 14.92 -28.01 -34.65
N THR A 34 14.63 -26.82 -35.18
CA THR A 34 15.21 -25.52 -34.82
C THR A 34 14.60 -24.47 -35.76
N SER A 35 13.30 -24.26 -35.70
CA SER A 35 12.80 -22.91 -36.00
C SER A 35 13.09 -22.10 -34.75
N VAL A 36 14.11 -21.25 -34.81
CA VAL A 36 14.16 -20.08 -33.95
C VAL A 36 12.85 -19.35 -34.25
N GLU A 37 11.82 -19.53 -33.41
CA GLU A 37 10.64 -18.69 -33.44
C GLU A 37 11.17 -17.28 -33.22
N THR A 38 11.30 -16.51 -34.30
CA THR A 38 11.40 -15.05 -34.22
C THR A 38 10.25 -14.64 -33.32
N GLN A 39 10.58 -14.20 -32.11
CA GLN A 39 9.63 -13.91 -31.05
C GLN A 39 8.69 -12.83 -31.58
N ARG A 40 7.51 -13.23 -32.05
CA ARG A 40 6.57 -12.32 -32.69
C ARG A 40 6.02 -11.38 -31.63
N ALA A 41 5.95 -10.10 -31.95
CA ALA A 41 5.44 -9.09 -31.03
C ALA A 41 4.05 -9.51 -30.54
N CYS A 42 3.86 -9.44 -29.23
CA CYS A 42 2.61 -9.82 -28.56
C CYS A 42 2.00 -11.16 -29.02
N GLY A 43 2.83 -12.18 -29.30
CA GLY A 43 2.35 -13.51 -29.71
C GLY A 43 1.73 -13.55 -31.11
N GLY A 44 2.12 -12.64 -32.00
CA GLY A 44 1.60 -12.56 -33.36
C GLY A 44 0.17 -11.99 -33.44
N PHE A 45 -0.16 -11.08 -32.51
CA PHE A 45 -1.47 -10.45 -32.46
C PHE A 45 -1.76 -9.67 -33.75
N SER A 46 -0.80 -8.87 -34.22
CA SER A 46 -0.95 -7.96 -35.36
C SER A 46 -1.21 -8.71 -36.67
N GLU A 47 -0.63 -9.89 -36.87
CA GLU A 47 -0.91 -10.75 -38.02
C GLU A 47 -2.30 -11.39 -37.93
N THR A 48 -2.69 -11.83 -36.74
CA THR A 48 -4.03 -12.38 -36.49
C THR A 48 -5.10 -11.33 -36.70
N TYR A 49 -4.85 -10.10 -36.24
CA TYR A 49 -5.71 -8.94 -36.44
C TYR A 49 -5.86 -8.58 -37.91
N ALA A 50 -4.75 -8.45 -38.66
CA ALA A 50 -4.80 -8.17 -40.09
C ALA A 50 -5.59 -9.25 -40.86
N ALA A 51 -5.35 -10.53 -40.57
CA ALA A 51 -6.07 -11.63 -41.20
C ALA A 51 -7.58 -11.61 -40.89
N LEU A 52 -7.96 -11.28 -39.66
CA LEU A 52 -9.37 -11.17 -39.29
C LEU A 52 -10.03 -9.90 -39.88
N CYS A 53 -9.30 -8.80 -40.01
CA CYS A 53 -9.76 -7.62 -40.75
C CYS A 53 -10.10 -7.97 -42.19
N ASP A 54 -9.17 -8.64 -42.89
CA ASP A 54 -9.36 -9.10 -44.27
C ASP A 54 -10.57 -10.05 -44.39
N TYR A 55 -10.68 -11.02 -43.49
CA TYR A 55 -11.79 -11.99 -43.48
C TYR A 55 -13.16 -11.32 -43.27
N ASN A 56 -13.24 -10.32 -42.41
CA ASN A 56 -14.48 -9.60 -42.11
C ASN A 56 -14.76 -8.44 -43.09
N GLY A 57 -13.87 -8.17 -44.05
CA GLY A 57 -13.98 -7.05 -44.98
C GLY A 57 -13.88 -5.69 -44.29
N ILE A 58 -13.12 -5.62 -43.19
CA ILE A 58 -12.89 -4.40 -42.39
C ILE A 58 -11.47 -3.91 -42.66
N SER A 59 -11.30 -2.60 -42.80
CA SER A 59 -9.96 -2.01 -42.99
C SER A 59 -9.11 -2.21 -41.74
N CYS A 60 -7.95 -2.86 -41.90
CA CYS A 60 -6.96 -2.97 -40.84
C CYS A 60 -6.52 -1.56 -40.38
N LYS A 61 -6.54 -1.32 -39.07
CA LYS A 61 -6.12 -0.04 -38.48
C LYS A 61 -4.64 -0.13 -38.11
N GLU A 62 -3.81 0.63 -38.81
CA GLU A 62 -2.35 0.65 -38.56
C GLU A 62 -2.02 1.08 -37.13
N GLU A 63 -2.82 1.95 -36.51
CA GLU A 63 -2.64 2.38 -35.12
C GLU A 63 -2.76 1.23 -34.12
N VAL A 64 -3.63 0.25 -34.37
CA VAL A 64 -3.80 -0.92 -33.50
C VAL A 64 -2.55 -1.79 -33.57
N GLN A 65 -2.06 -2.05 -34.78
CA GLN A 65 -0.84 -2.83 -34.98
C GLN A 65 0.37 -2.11 -34.37
N TRP A 66 0.47 -0.79 -34.58
CA TRP A 66 1.56 0.01 -34.05
C TRP A 66 1.57 0.04 -32.51
N ASP A 67 0.42 0.26 -31.87
CA ASP A 67 0.29 0.25 -30.41
C ASP A 67 0.66 -1.12 -29.84
N VAL A 68 0.18 -2.21 -30.46
CA VAL A 68 0.46 -3.57 -29.98
C VAL A 68 1.92 -3.96 -30.17
N ASP A 69 2.49 -3.69 -31.35
CA ASP A 69 3.86 -4.09 -31.67
C ASP A 69 4.91 -3.19 -31.01
N THR A 70 4.54 -1.96 -30.64
CA THR A 70 5.45 -0.97 -30.06
C THR A 70 5.21 -0.78 -28.57
N ILE A 71 4.03 -0.28 -28.17
CA ILE A 71 3.76 0.11 -26.77
C ILE A 71 3.60 -1.14 -25.91
N TYR A 72 2.68 -2.03 -26.28
CA TYR A 72 2.38 -3.22 -25.49
C TYR A 72 3.57 -4.16 -25.42
N HIS A 73 4.25 -4.38 -26.55
CA HIS A 73 5.43 -5.24 -26.57
C HIS A 73 6.59 -4.66 -25.76
N SER A 74 6.88 -3.35 -25.88
CA SER A 74 8.00 -2.73 -25.14
C SER A 74 7.76 -2.66 -23.63
N GLN A 75 6.51 -2.63 -23.19
CA GLN A 75 6.14 -2.64 -21.77
C GLN A 75 5.97 -4.05 -21.19
N ASP A 76 6.18 -5.10 -21.99
CA ASP A 76 5.81 -6.49 -21.64
C ASP A 76 4.38 -6.58 -21.08
N ASN A 77 3.47 -5.77 -21.64
CA ASN A 77 2.11 -5.68 -21.12
C ASN A 77 1.31 -6.90 -21.54
N ARG A 78 0.73 -7.59 -20.55
CA ARG A 78 -0.10 -8.80 -20.70
C ARG A 78 -1.59 -8.51 -20.57
N GLU A 79 -1.95 -7.27 -20.24
CA GLU A 79 -3.33 -6.79 -20.13
C GLU A 79 -3.72 -6.03 -21.38
N PHE A 80 -4.65 -6.58 -22.15
CA PHE A 80 -5.25 -5.89 -23.29
C PHE A 80 -6.35 -4.94 -22.79
N ASN A 81 -6.11 -3.63 -22.89
CA ASN A 81 -7.03 -2.60 -22.40
C ASN A 81 -7.87 -2.03 -23.55
N LEU A 82 -9.18 -2.34 -23.55
CA LEU A 82 -10.10 -1.85 -24.58
C LEU A 82 -10.26 -0.32 -24.59
N LEU A 83 -9.89 0.37 -23.51
CA LEU A 83 -9.95 1.84 -23.43
C LEU A 83 -8.94 2.52 -24.35
N ASP A 84 -7.81 1.87 -24.64
CA ASP A 84 -6.77 2.40 -25.52
C ASP A 84 -7.31 2.58 -26.95
N PHE A 85 -8.34 1.80 -27.31
CA PHE A 85 -8.99 1.82 -28.61
C PHE A 85 -10.43 2.35 -28.55
N SER A 86 -10.80 3.07 -27.48
CA SER A 86 -12.18 3.52 -27.24
C SER A 86 -12.73 4.51 -28.29
N HIS A 87 -11.85 5.12 -29.09
CA HIS A 87 -12.23 5.98 -30.21
C HIS A 87 -12.66 5.21 -31.47
N LEU A 88 -12.38 3.89 -31.54
CA LEU A 88 -12.75 3.04 -32.66
C LEU A 88 -14.23 2.64 -32.64
N GLU A 89 -14.74 2.25 -33.80
CA GLU A 89 -16.10 1.75 -33.91
C GLU A 89 -16.25 0.35 -33.31
N SER A 90 -17.49 -0.01 -32.91
CA SER A 90 -17.78 -1.30 -32.29
C SER A 90 -17.37 -2.52 -33.14
N ARG A 91 -17.34 -2.37 -34.47
CA ARG A 91 -16.93 -3.44 -35.39
C ARG A 91 -15.42 -3.65 -35.37
N ASP A 92 -14.66 -2.57 -35.35
CA ASP A 92 -13.20 -2.61 -35.25
C ASP A 92 -12.80 -3.27 -33.93
N LEU A 93 -13.41 -2.84 -32.82
CA LEU A 93 -13.20 -3.43 -31.49
C LEU A 93 -13.56 -4.93 -31.43
N ALA A 94 -14.60 -5.35 -32.15
CA ALA A 94 -14.99 -6.75 -32.18
C ALA A 94 -13.90 -7.62 -32.84
N VAL A 95 -13.30 -7.15 -33.94
CA VAL A 95 -12.19 -7.85 -34.60
C VAL A 95 -10.95 -7.90 -33.70
N ILE A 96 -10.63 -6.79 -33.03
CA ILE A 96 -9.52 -6.70 -32.07
C ILE A 96 -9.66 -7.75 -30.97
N VAL A 97 -10.85 -7.85 -30.36
CA VAL A 97 -11.11 -8.87 -29.33
C VAL A 97 -11.04 -10.28 -29.91
N ALA A 98 -11.60 -10.51 -31.10
CA ALA A 98 -11.55 -11.82 -31.76
C ALA A 98 -10.12 -12.31 -32.00
N SER A 99 -9.18 -11.40 -32.28
CA SER A 99 -7.75 -11.71 -32.42
C SER A 99 -7.13 -12.29 -31.15
N MET A 100 -7.74 -12.08 -29.98
CA MET A 100 -7.26 -12.63 -28.71
C MET A 100 -7.66 -14.10 -28.48
N ALA A 101 -8.62 -14.64 -29.24
CA ALA A 101 -9.19 -15.98 -29.00
C ALA A 101 -8.14 -17.10 -29.01
N TYR A 102 -7.10 -16.97 -29.84
CA TYR A 102 -6.00 -17.93 -29.96
C TYR A 102 -4.64 -17.31 -29.64
N ASN A 103 -4.63 -16.08 -29.12
CA ASN A 103 -3.41 -15.41 -28.72
C ASN A 103 -2.88 -16.00 -27.41
N THR A 104 -1.57 -16.21 -27.34
CA THR A 104 -0.89 -16.79 -26.17
C THR A 104 -0.09 -15.75 -25.37
N TRP A 105 -0.11 -14.49 -25.78
CA TRP A 105 0.61 -13.41 -25.11
C TRP A 105 -0.24 -12.71 -24.06
N PHE A 106 -1.46 -12.34 -24.40
CA PHE A 106 -2.38 -11.62 -23.52
C PHE A 106 -3.05 -12.57 -22.54
N THR A 107 -2.86 -12.30 -21.26
CA THR A 107 -3.46 -13.06 -20.16
C THR A 107 -4.62 -12.31 -19.51
N LYS A 108 -4.80 -11.02 -19.80
CA LYS A 108 -5.91 -10.23 -19.25
C LYS A 108 -6.64 -9.43 -20.32
N LEU A 109 -7.96 -9.36 -20.17
CA LEU A 109 -8.82 -8.45 -20.94
C LEU A 109 -9.46 -7.45 -19.99
N TYR A 110 -9.18 -6.16 -20.20
CA TYR A 110 -9.62 -5.08 -19.33
C TYR A 110 -10.53 -4.09 -20.07
N CYS A 111 -11.67 -3.78 -19.45
CA CYS A 111 -12.63 -2.78 -19.89
C CYS A 111 -13.35 -2.22 -18.67
N LYS A 112 -13.25 -0.91 -18.46
CA LYS A 112 -13.91 -0.20 -17.36
C LYS A 112 -14.54 1.09 -17.87
N ASP A 113 -15.80 1.33 -17.52
CA ASP A 113 -16.52 2.57 -17.86
C ASP A 113 -16.65 2.83 -19.38
N LEU A 114 -16.56 1.77 -20.19
CA LEU A 114 -16.77 1.81 -21.65
C LEU A 114 -17.93 0.89 -22.03
N ARG A 115 -18.99 1.47 -22.59
CA ARG A 115 -20.16 0.71 -23.03
C ARG A 115 -19.84 -0.08 -24.31
N ILE A 116 -19.65 -1.39 -24.20
CA ILE A 116 -19.36 -2.25 -25.33
C ILE A 116 -20.65 -2.66 -26.07
N GLY A 117 -20.57 -2.71 -27.40
CA GLY A 117 -21.66 -3.16 -28.27
C GLY A 117 -21.91 -4.67 -28.14
N SER A 118 -23.05 -5.14 -28.67
CA SER A 118 -23.36 -6.58 -28.67
C SER A 118 -22.37 -7.39 -29.51
N GLU A 119 -21.87 -6.84 -30.61
CA GLU A 119 -20.87 -7.52 -31.46
C GLU A 119 -19.56 -7.78 -30.69
N VAL A 120 -19.05 -6.77 -29.97
CA VAL A 120 -17.88 -6.93 -29.10
C VAL A 120 -18.16 -7.93 -28.00
N THR A 121 -19.34 -7.87 -27.37
CA THR A 121 -19.73 -8.80 -26.30
C THR A 121 -19.72 -10.26 -26.78
N GLU A 122 -20.23 -10.54 -27.98
CA GLU A 122 -20.18 -11.89 -28.56
C GLU A 122 -18.74 -12.33 -28.84
N GLN A 123 -17.85 -11.42 -29.26
CA GLN A 123 -16.43 -11.76 -29.46
C GLN A 123 -15.67 -11.98 -28.15
N VAL A 124 -16.04 -11.27 -27.07
CA VAL A 124 -15.53 -11.57 -25.73
C VAL A 124 -15.93 -12.99 -25.31
N LEU A 125 -17.21 -13.34 -25.49
CA LEU A 125 -17.70 -14.70 -25.18
C LEU A 125 -17.03 -15.77 -26.05
N HIS A 126 -16.80 -15.50 -27.33
CA HIS A 126 -16.06 -16.39 -28.22
C HIS A 126 -14.60 -16.57 -27.76
N THR A 127 -13.93 -15.47 -27.41
CA THR A 127 -12.56 -15.50 -26.89
C THR A 127 -12.46 -16.34 -25.63
N LEU A 128 -13.43 -16.20 -24.71
CA LEU A 128 -13.50 -16.99 -23.48
C LEU A 128 -13.75 -18.49 -23.74
N SER A 129 -14.48 -18.84 -24.81
CA SER A 129 -14.74 -20.25 -25.15
C SER A 129 -13.59 -20.95 -25.87
N LYS A 130 -12.53 -20.21 -26.26
CA LYS A 130 -11.39 -20.73 -27.05
C LYS A 130 -10.04 -20.53 -26.40
N SER A 131 -9.84 -19.42 -25.69
CA SER A 131 -8.52 -19.07 -25.16
C SER A 131 -8.12 -20.02 -24.03
N SER A 132 -6.89 -20.54 -24.14
CA SER A 132 -6.22 -21.29 -23.08
C SER A 132 -5.23 -20.43 -22.27
N SER A 133 -5.06 -19.16 -22.66
CA SER A 133 -4.08 -18.24 -22.07
C SER A 133 -4.72 -17.08 -21.29
N LEU A 134 -6.01 -16.82 -21.52
CA LEU A 134 -6.73 -15.75 -20.82
C LEU A 134 -7.04 -16.19 -19.38
N GLU A 135 -6.47 -15.46 -18.42
CA GLU A 135 -6.49 -15.72 -16.99
C GLU A 135 -7.44 -14.77 -16.22
N GLU A 136 -7.52 -13.52 -16.67
CA GLU A 136 -8.29 -12.47 -15.99
C GLU A 136 -9.18 -11.71 -16.95
N ILE A 137 -10.42 -11.46 -16.53
CA ILE A 137 -11.35 -10.62 -17.26
C ILE A 137 -12.00 -9.58 -16.37
N THR A 138 -11.87 -8.31 -16.78
CA THR A 138 -12.53 -7.16 -16.15
C THR A 138 -13.43 -6.48 -17.17
N LEU A 139 -14.73 -6.54 -16.93
CA LEU A 139 -15.77 -5.84 -17.68
C LEU A 139 -16.60 -5.00 -16.71
N GLU A 140 -16.00 -3.98 -16.11
CA GLU A 140 -16.67 -3.13 -15.12
C GLU A 140 -17.48 -2.03 -15.82
N ASN A 141 -18.76 -1.88 -15.47
CA ASN A 141 -19.65 -0.86 -16.06
C ASN A 141 -19.61 -0.86 -17.60
N ALA A 142 -19.48 -2.05 -18.21
CA ALA A 142 -19.32 -2.21 -19.64
C ALA A 142 -20.65 -2.18 -20.41
N GLY A 143 -21.77 -1.94 -19.70
CA GLY A 143 -23.11 -1.92 -20.28
C GLY A 143 -23.60 -3.30 -20.71
N LEU A 144 -23.14 -4.35 -20.02
CA LEU A 144 -23.53 -5.74 -20.30
C LEU A 144 -25.03 -5.93 -20.13
N LYS A 145 -25.61 -6.75 -21.02
CA LYS A 145 -27.03 -7.09 -20.99
C LYS A 145 -27.31 -8.19 -19.95
N SER A 146 -28.58 -8.31 -19.53
CA SER A 146 -29.01 -9.29 -18.52
C SER A 146 -28.88 -10.75 -18.95
N ASP A 147 -28.76 -11.05 -20.25
CA ASP A 147 -28.50 -12.40 -20.77
C ASP A 147 -27.00 -12.77 -20.74
N PHE A 148 -26.11 -11.80 -20.52
CA PHE A 148 -24.66 -12.03 -20.53
C PHE A 148 -24.20 -13.10 -19.53
N PRO A 149 -24.66 -13.17 -18.27
CA PRO A 149 -24.21 -14.19 -17.32
C PRO A 149 -24.53 -15.62 -17.79
N GLN A 150 -25.65 -15.81 -18.48
CA GLN A 150 -26.01 -17.10 -19.06
C GLN A 150 -25.05 -17.46 -20.19
N LYS A 151 -24.79 -16.54 -21.12
CA LYS A 151 -23.85 -16.76 -22.22
C LYS A 151 -22.42 -16.98 -21.74
N LEU A 152 -21.99 -16.25 -20.72
CA LEU A 152 -20.69 -16.41 -20.07
C LEU A 152 -20.55 -17.82 -19.48
N SER A 153 -21.56 -18.27 -18.73
CA SER A 153 -21.58 -19.63 -18.18
C SER A 153 -21.46 -20.70 -19.26
N VAL A 154 -22.14 -20.52 -20.40
CA VAL A 154 -22.04 -21.47 -21.53
C VAL A 154 -20.64 -21.44 -22.13
N ALA A 155 -20.11 -20.25 -22.45
CA ALA A 155 -18.79 -20.08 -23.04
C ALA A 155 -17.68 -20.71 -22.19
N LEU A 156 -17.71 -20.51 -20.87
CA LEU A 156 -16.73 -21.10 -19.95
C LEU A 156 -16.90 -22.62 -19.83
N SER A 157 -18.14 -23.13 -19.86
CA SER A 157 -18.38 -24.58 -19.81
C SER A 157 -17.93 -25.31 -21.07
N GLU A 158 -17.91 -24.63 -22.23
CA GLU A 158 -17.41 -25.15 -23.50
C GLU A 158 -15.87 -25.15 -23.58
N ASN A 159 -15.19 -24.48 -22.64
CA ASN A 159 -13.74 -24.37 -22.62
C ASN A 159 -13.10 -25.17 -21.46
N PRO A 160 -12.76 -26.46 -21.68
CA PRO A 160 -12.10 -27.27 -20.66
C PRO A 160 -10.65 -26.83 -20.39
N ALA A 161 -10.06 -26.00 -21.26
CA ALA A 161 -8.71 -25.46 -21.12
C ALA A 161 -8.71 -24.06 -20.48
N SER A 162 -9.86 -23.56 -20.01
CA SER A 162 -9.94 -22.24 -19.38
C SER A 162 -9.11 -22.19 -18.11
N VAL A 163 -8.22 -21.20 -18.03
CA VAL A 163 -7.36 -20.93 -16.88
C VAL A 163 -7.85 -19.71 -16.08
N ILE A 164 -9.09 -19.28 -16.31
CA ILE A 164 -9.61 -18.06 -15.70
C ILE A 164 -9.71 -18.22 -14.20
N HIS A 165 -8.98 -17.35 -13.49
CA HIS A 165 -8.96 -17.28 -12.04
C HIS A 165 -9.47 -15.93 -11.51
N SER A 166 -9.61 -14.91 -12.36
CA SER A 166 -10.18 -13.60 -11.99
C SER A 166 -11.34 -13.20 -12.89
N LEU A 167 -12.48 -12.91 -12.27
CA LEU A 167 -13.69 -12.44 -12.94
C LEU A 167 -14.23 -11.19 -12.24
N ASN A 168 -14.23 -10.06 -12.94
CA ASN A 168 -14.83 -8.81 -12.49
C ASN A 168 -15.93 -8.36 -13.48
N LEU A 169 -17.18 -8.39 -13.02
CA LEU A 169 -18.36 -7.94 -13.76
C LEU A 169 -19.08 -6.79 -13.05
N ALA A 170 -18.38 -6.08 -12.17
CA ALA A 170 -18.96 -5.06 -11.32
C ALA A 170 -19.68 -3.96 -12.11
N HIS A 171 -20.65 -3.30 -11.50
CA HIS A 171 -21.38 -2.17 -12.08
C HIS A 171 -22.18 -2.48 -13.35
N ASN A 172 -22.46 -3.75 -13.65
CA ASN A 172 -23.38 -4.14 -14.73
C ASN A 172 -24.74 -4.57 -14.17
N THR A 173 -25.84 -4.03 -14.67
CA THR A 173 -27.20 -4.45 -14.25
C THR A 173 -27.56 -5.83 -14.80
N LEU A 174 -27.19 -6.90 -14.10
CA LEU A 174 -27.26 -8.28 -14.61
C LEU A 174 -28.59 -9.00 -14.29
N ASP A 175 -29.31 -8.62 -13.23
CA ASP A 175 -30.42 -9.42 -12.66
C ASP A 175 -31.83 -8.83 -12.81
N ASN A 176 -32.20 -8.39 -14.03
CA ASN A 176 -33.57 -7.93 -14.28
C ASN A 176 -34.54 -9.07 -14.71
N GLN A 177 -34.05 -10.30 -14.96
CA GLN A 177 -34.82 -11.39 -15.58
C GLN A 177 -34.57 -12.81 -15.01
N GLY A 178 -33.81 -12.96 -13.92
CA GLY A 178 -33.61 -14.29 -13.30
C GLY A 178 -32.67 -15.23 -14.08
N THR A 179 -31.70 -14.69 -14.80
CA THR A 179 -30.67 -15.42 -15.58
C THR A 179 -29.46 -15.86 -14.74
N LEU A 180 -29.32 -15.34 -13.52
CA LEU A 180 -28.29 -15.68 -12.52
C LEU A 180 -28.11 -17.16 -12.17
N PRO A 181 -29.15 -18.03 -12.19
CA PRO A 181 -28.96 -19.45 -11.90
C PRO A 181 -27.91 -20.13 -12.80
N HIS A 182 -27.71 -19.65 -14.02
CA HIS A 182 -26.67 -20.17 -14.92
C HIS A 182 -25.27 -19.80 -14.44
N LEU A 183 -25.05 -18.54 -14.04
CA LEU A 183 -23.77 -18.14 -13.44
C LEU A 183 -23.50 -18.93 -12.15
N HIS A 184 -24.52 -19.15 -11.33
CA HIS A 184 -24.41 -19.99 -10.13
C HIS A 184 -24.11 -21.46 -10.47
N MET A 185 -24.62 -21.98 -11.59
CA MET A 185 -24.30 -23.32 -12.05
C MET A 185 -22.81 -23.44 -12.37
N PHE A 186 -22.26 -22.51 -13.16
CA PHE A 186 -20.81 -22.43 -13.42
C PHE A 186 -20.00 -22.33 -12.12
N LEU A 187 -20.34 -21.38 -11.24
CA LEU A 187 -19.65 -21.20 -9.96
C LEU A 187 -19.75 -22.40 -9.02
N SER A 188 -20.72 -23.29 -9.23
CA SER A 188 -20.89 -24.52 -8.45
C SER A 188 -20.12 -25.72 -9.01
N GLN A 189 -19.60 -25.63 -10.23
CA GLN A 189 -18.68 -26.64 -10.78
C GLN A 189 -17.26 -26.37 -10.29
N PRO A 190 -16.37 -27.38 -10.27
CA PRO A 190 -14.95 -27.17 -10.01
C PRO A 190 -14.39 -26.13 -10.98
N ASN A 191 -13.80 -25.07 -10.44
CA ASN A 191 -13.19 -23.98 -11.20
C ASN A 191 -12.03 -23.38 -10.40
N CYS A 192 -11.18 -22.60 -11.05
CA CYS A 192 -9.95 -22.05 -10.46
C CYS A 192 -10.12 -20.60 -9.98
N LEU A 193 -11.35 -20.14 -9.71
CA LEU A 193 -11.57 -18.73 -9.35
C LEU A 193 -10.96 -18.39 -8.00
N VAL A 194 -10.05 -17.43 -8.04
CA VAL A 194 -9.36 -16.84 -6.89
C VAL A 194 -9.89 -15.42 -6.62
N HIS A 195 -10.38 -14.72 -7.63
CA HIS A 195 -10.90 -13.35 -7.53
C HIS A 195 -12.28 -13.22 -8.20
N LEU A 196 -13.29 -12.82 -7.42
CA LEU A 196 -14.65 -12.59 -7.91
C LEU A 196 -15.17 -11.23 -7.45
N ASP A 197 -15.47 -10.35 -8.41
CA ASP A 197 -16.16 -9.09 -8.18
C ASP A 197 -17.49 -9.05 -8.94
N LEU A 198 -18.58 -9.08 -8.18
CA LEU A 198 -19.94 -8.92 -8.65
C LEU A 198 -20.61 -7.72 -7.97
N SER A 199 -19.84 -6.70 -7.58
CA SER A 199 -20.43 -5.54 -6.90
C SER A 199 -21.34 -4.74 -7.82
N VAL A 200 -22.43 -4.20 -7.27
CA VAL A 200 -23.37 -3.33 -7.99
C VAL A 200 -23.96 -4.00 -9.23
N THR A 201 -24.20 -5.31 -9.16
CA THR A 201 -24.78 -6.06 -10.29
C THR A 201 -26.29 -6.28 -10.19
N ASP A 202 -26.91 -5.69 -9.16
CA ASP A 202 -28.30 -5.90 -8.73
C ASP A 202 -28.64 -7.38 -8.47
N CYS A 203 -27.62 -8.22 -8.27
CA CYS A 203 -27.78 -9.66 -8.18
C CYS A 203 -28.34 -10.08 -6.82
N CYS A 204 -29.23 -11.07 -6.86
CA CYS A 204 -29.73 -11.74 -5.66
C CYS A 204 -28.72 -12.78 -5.13
N VAL A 205 -28.10 -12.53 -3.97
CA VAL A 205 -26.98 -13.34 -3.46
C VAL A 205 -27.40 -14.62 -2.71
N ASP A 206 -28.70 -14.90 -2.54
CA ASP A 206 -29.19 -16.02 -1.70
C ASP A 206 -28.61 -17.38 -2.06
N SER A 207 -28.48 -17.66 -3.37
CA SER A 207 -27.98 -18.94 -3.85
C SER A 207 -26.49 -18.92 -4.23
N LEU A 208 -25.87 -17.74 -4.19
CA LEU A 208 -24.48 -17.56 -4.57
C LEU A 208 -23.54 -18.27 -3.60
N PHE A 209 -23.71 -18.10 -2.30
CA PHE A 209 -22.87 -18.76 -1.29
C PHE A 209 -22.92 -20.28 -1.38
N GLY A 210 -24.07 -20.85 -1.73
CA GLY A 210 -24.20 -22.29 -1.97
C GLY A 210 -23.48 -22.76 -3.25
N ALA A 211 -23.41 -21.92 -4.28
CA ALA A 211 -22.62 -22.19 -5.47
C ALA A 211 -21.11 -22.09 -5.16
N LEU A 212 -20.67 -20.98 -4.57
CA LEU A 212 -19.26 -20.76 -4.19
C LEU A 212 -18.74 -21.88 -3.30
N LEU A 213 -19.53 -22.31 -2.30
CA LEU A 213 -19.20 -23.42 -1.41
C LEU A 213 -18.88 -24.72 -2.16
N ARG A 214 -19.55 -24.99 -3.29
CA ARG A 214 -19.37 -26.22 -4.07
C ARG A 214 -18.24 -26.14 -5.10
N GLY A 215 -18.00 -24.97 -5.68
CA GLY A 215 -17.01 -24.80 -6.75
C GLY A 215 -15.66 -24.28 -6.25
N CYS A 216 -15.60 -22.99 -5.89
CA CYS A 216 -14.34 -22.26 -5.68
C CYS A 216 -13.99 -21.89 -4.23
N CYS A 217 -14.76 -22.34 -3.24
CA CYS A 217 -14.58 -21.92 -1.84
C CYS A 217 -13.17 -22.15 -1.27
N ALA A 218 -12.46 -23.18 -1.72
CA ALA A 218 -11.12 -23.49 -1.23
C ALA A 218 -10.06 -22.48 -1.70
N ASP A 219 -10.17 -21.99 -2.94
CA ASP A 219 -9.16 -21.16 -3.59
C ASP A 219 -9.51 -19.67 -3.60
N LEU A 220 -10.79 -19.33 -3.41
CA LEU A 220 -11.26 -17.95 -3.47
C LEU A 220 -10.58 -17.09 -2.41
N SER A 221 -9.83 -16.09 -2.86
CA SER A 221 -9.07 -15.16 -2.02
C SER A 221 -9.68 -13.77 -1.93
N TYR A 222 -10.40 -13.35 -2.98
CA TYR A 222 -11.06 -12.05 -3.07
C TYR A 222 -12.52 -12.23 -3.47
N LEU A 223 -13.42 -11.68 -2.65
CA LEU A 223 -14.86 -11.67 -2.91
C LEU A 223 -15.43 -10.27 -2.64
N ASN A 224 -15.97 -9.64 -3.68
CA ASN A 224 -16.71 -8.39 -3.56
C ASN A 224 -18.14 -8.55 -4.08
N LEU A 225 -19.11 -8.42 -3.16
CA LEU A 225 -20.54 -8.50 -3.44
C LEU A 225 -21.26 -7.20 -3.08
N SER A 226 -20.54 -6.11 -2.86
CA SER A 226 -21.12 -4.86 -2.37
C SER A 226 -22.27 -4.34 -3.24
N LYS A 227 -23.23 -3.67 -2.61
CA LYS A 227 -24.45 -3.09 -3.22
C LYS A 227 -25.37 -4.09 -3.92
N ASN A 228 -25.28 -5.37 -3.58
CA ASN A 228 -26.27 -6.37 -3.96
C ASN A 228 -27.36 -6.55 -2.90
N SER A 229 -28.28 -7.48 -3.14
CA SER A 229 -29.42 -7.71 -2.24
C SER A 229 -29.61 -9.18 -1.88
N PHE A 230 -30.09 -9.42 -0.67
CA PHE A 230 -30.67 -10.71 -0.29
C PHE A 230 -32.18 -10.65 -0.53
N SER A 231 -32.77 -11.65 -1.15
CA SER A 231 -34.21 -11.74 -1.33
C SER A 231 -34.91 -12.01 0.00
N HIS A 232 -35.91 -11.19 0.32
CA HIS A 232 -36.72 -11.30 1.54
C HIS A 232 -37.36 -12.68 1.77
N ARG A 233 -37.57 -13.47 0.70
CA ARG A 233 -38.33 -14.73 0.74
C ARG A 233 -37.48 -15.95 1.10
N LYS A 234 -36.17 -15.94 0.83
CA LYS A 234 -35.30 -17.13 0.93
C LYS A 234 -34.16 -17.03 1.95
N VAL A 235 -34.06 -15.91 2.66
CA VAL A 235 -33.00 -15.64 3.64
C VAL A 235 -32.76 -16.77 4.65
N LYS A 236 -33.82 -17.33 5.23
CA LYS A 236 -33.68 -18.39 6.26
C LYS A 236 -33.07 -19.67 5.69
N GLU A 237 -33.29 -19.93 4.41
CA GLU A 237 -32.75 -21.08 3.68
C GLU A 237 -31.31 -20.81 3.19
N SER A 238 -30.96 -19.55 2.91
CA SER A 238 -29.62 -19.16 2.44
C SER A 238 -28.59 -18.96 3.57
N LEU A 239 -29.05 -18.61 4.78
CA LEU A 239 -28.19 -18.40 5.96
C LEU A 239 -27.27 -19.57 6.33
N PRO A 240 -27.69 -20.85 6.28
CA PRO A 240 -26.79 -21.98 6.51
C PRO A 240 -25.62 -22.03 5.54
N PHE A 241 -25.86 -21.78 4.24
CA PHE A 241 -24.81 -21.76 3.22
C PHE A 241 -23.87 -20.58 3.43
N PHE A 242 -24.39 -19.41 3.81
CA PHE A 242 -23.58 -18.25 4.17
C PHE A 242 -22.63 -18.56 5.34
N ARG A 243 -23.15 -19.17 6.43
CA ARG A 243 -22.35 -19.60 7.59
C ARG A 243 -21.28 -20.62 7.20
N GLN A 244 -21.67 -21.63 6.42
CA GLN A 244 -20.78 -22.71 6.02
C GLN A 244 -19.69 -22.23 5.07
N PHE A 245 -19.99 -21.30 4.17
CA PHE A 245 -19.02 -20.68 3.29
C PHE A 245 -17.87 -20.04 4.09
N PHE A 246 -18.16 -19.14 5.04
CA PHE A 246 -17.11 -18.52 5.86
C PHE A 246 -16.38 -19.53 6.76
N SER A 247 -17.02 -20.64 7.13
CA SER A 247 -16.36 -21.70 7.91
C SER A 247 -15.36 -22.52 7.09
N SER A 248 -15.50 -22.52 5.77
CA SER A 248 -14.71 -23.34 4.84
C SER A 248 -13.78 -22.53 3.94
N ALA A 249 -13.92 -21.20 3.89
CA ALA A 249 -13.16 -20.32 3.01
C ALA A 249 -11.78 -19.96 3.59
N PHE A 250 -10.87 -20.94 3.61
CA PHE A 250 -9.56 -20.80 4.25
C PHE A 250 -8.60 -19.84 3.52
N SER A 251 -8.75 -19.68 2.20
CA SER A 251 -7.90 -18.78 1.40
C SER A 251 -8.42 -17.34 1.33
N LEU A 252 -9.61 -17.08 1.88
CA LEU A 252 -10.31 -15.82 1.72
C LEU A 252 -9.64 -14.69 2.51
N THR A 253 -9.03 -13.74 1.81
CA THR A 253 -8.29 -12.61 2.40
C THR A 253 -9.04 -11.30 2.31
N HIS A 254 -9.88 -11.12 1.29
CA HIS A 254 -10.65 -9.90 1.07
C HIS A 254 -12.13 -10.21 0.91
N VAL A 255 -12.96 -9.56 1.73
CA VAL A 255 -14.42 -9.70 1.70
C VAL A 255 -15.06 -8.33 1.76
N SER A 256 -15.83 -7.98 0.74
CA SER A 256 -16.67 -6.80 0.72
C SER A 256 -18.14 -7.16 0.59
N LEU A 257 -18.89 -6.82 1.63
CA LEU A 257 -20.34 -6.92 1.74
C LEU A 257 -20.93 -5.54 2.03
N ALA A 258 -20.32 -4.47 1.51
CA ALA A 258 -20.77 -3.10 1.74
C ALA A 258 -22.13 -2.83 1.11
N SER A 259 -22.99 -2.03 1.75
CA SER A 259 -24.30 -1.61 1.24
C SER A 259 -25.19 -2.78 0.79
N MET A 260 -25.07 -3.96 1.42
CA MET A 260 -25.99 -5.05 1.12
C MET A 260 -27.36 -4.64 1.64
N LYS A 261 -28.37 -4.64 0.78
CA LYS A 261 -29.76 -4.43 1.21
C LYS A 261 -30.21 -5.66 2.01
N LEU A 262 -29.81 -5.71 3.28
CA LEU A 262 -30.19 -6.79 4.19
C LEU A 262 -31.68 -6.60 4.54
N PRO A 263 -32.56 -7.58 4.24
CA PRO A 263 -33.95 -7.62 4.71
C PRO A 263 -34.03 -7.59 6.26
N PRO A 264 -35.22 -7.44 6.91
CA PRO A 264 -35.44 -6.77 8.22
C PRO A 264 -34.52 -7.19 9.38
N GLU A 265 -34.52 -6.43 10.49
CA GLU A 265 -33.74 -6.63 11.76
C GLU A 265 -33.17 -8.04 12.00
N ALA A 266 -33.99 -9.08 11.87
CA ALA A 266 -33.57 -10.47 11.98
C ALA A 266 -32.38 -10.89 11.10
N LEU A 267 -32.25 -10.45 9.84
CA LEU A 267 -31.07 -10.78 9.01
C LEU A 267 -29.86 -9.92 9.39
N ARG A 268 -30.08 -8.66 9.77
CA ARG A 268 -28.98 -7.80 10.27
C ARG A 268 -28.34 -8.42 11.51
N SER A 269 -29.17 -8.82 12.48
CA SER A 269 -28.70 -9.48 13.69
C SER A 269 -28.20 -10.92 13.42
N ALA A 270 -28.76 -11.64 12.44
CA ALA A 270 -28.21 -12.94 12.03
C ALA A 270 -26.84 -12.80 11.36
N GLY A 271 -26.64 -11.80 10.50
CA GLY A 271 -25.35 -11.47 9.90
C GLY A 271 -24.33 -11.05 10.95
N ALA A 272 -24.75 -10.21 11.91
CA ALA A 272 -23.95 -9.86 13.09
C ALA A 272 -23.55 -11.11 13.89
N ALA A 273 -24.50 -12.04 14.10
CA ALA A 273 -24.24 -13.31 14.77
C ALA A 273 -23.27 -14.20 13.97
N VAL A 274 -23.35 -14.23 12.63
CA VAL A 274 -22.36 -14.95 11.81
C VAL A 274 -20.97 -14.36 11.99
N ILE A 275 -20.84 -13.03 11.96
CA ILE A 275 -19.54 -12.38 12.20
C ILE A 275 -19.06 -12.71 13.61
N GLN A 276 -19.93 -12.61 14.61
CA GLN A 276 -19.59 -12.92 16.01
C GLN A 276 -19.14 -14.38 16.21
N GLU A 277 -19.82 -15.35 15.59
CA GLU A 277 -19.58 -16.78 15.78
C GLU A 277 -18.46 -17.34 14.90
N GLN A 278 -18.36 -16.88 13.64
CA GLN A 278 -17.49 -17.49 12.64
C GLN A 278 -16.18 -16.74 12.46
N PHE A 279 -16.16 -15.40 12.50
CA PHE A 279 -14.92 -14.66 12.21
C PHE A 279 -13.79 -14.95 13.20
N PRO A 280 -14.01 -15.18 14.50
CA PRO A 280 -12.93 -15.62 15.38
C PRO A 280 -12.31 -16.97 15.00
N ARG A 281 -12.99 -17.78 14.16
CA ARG A 281 -12.51 -19.08 13.67
C ARG A 281 -11.83 -18.97 12.31
N VAL A 282 -12.12 -17.93 11.55
CA VAL A 282 -11.44 -17.63 10.29
C VAL A 282 -10.15 -16.90 10.63
N THR A 283 -9.04 -17.28 9.99
CA THR A 283 -7.72 -16.71 10.28
C THR A 283 -7.10 -15.99 9.09
N SER A 284 -7.70 -16.10 7.91
CA SER A 284 -7.16 -15.59 6.65
C SER A 284 -7.63 -14.19 6.26
N ILE A 285 -8.79 -13.74 6.75
CA ILE A 285 -9.40 -12.47 6.32
C ILE A 285 -8.54 -11.28 6.77
N ALA A 286 -7.93 -10.60 5.80
CA ALA A 286 -7.14 -9.41 6.00
C ALA A 286 -7.93 -8.12 5.79
N THR A 287 -8.93 -8.14 4.91
CA THR A 287 -9.79 -6.98 4.62
C THR A 287 -11.26 -7.37 4.76
N LEU A 288 -11.98 -6.61 5.57
CA LEU A 288 -13.42 -6.73 5.75
C LEU A 288 -14.10 -5.38 5.50
N ASP A 289 -14.98 -5.33 4.52
CA ASP A 289 -15.91 -4.23 4.31
C ASP A 289 -17.35 -4.65 4.59
N ILE A 290 -17.90 -4.10 5.67
CA ILE A 290 -19.29 -4.30 6.08
C ILE A 290 -20.02 -2.96 6.24
N SER A 291 -19.52 -1.92 5.55
CA SER A 291 -20.12 -0.59 5.58
C SER A 291 -21.57 -0.59 5.08
N ASP A 292 -22.39 0.35 5.57
CA ASP A 292 -23.75 0.62 5.08
C ASP A 292 -24.71 -0.59 5.11
N ASN A 293 -24.58 -1.45 6.12
CA ASN A 293 -25.45 -2.61 6.33
C ASN A 293 -26.47 -2.41 7.46
N GLY A 294 -26.47 -1.22 8.08
CA GLY A 294 -27.35 -0.88 9.19
C GLY A 294 -27.09 -1.75 10.42
N PHE A 295 -25.84 -2.10 10.72
CA PHE A 295 -25.53 -2.85 11.95
C PHE A 295 -25.97 -2.11 13.21
N ASP A 296 -25.87 -0.78 13.23
CA ASP A 296 -26.45 0.06 14.27
C ASP A 296 -26.03 -0.41 15.68
N SER A 297 -26.97 -0.87 16.52
CA SER A 297 -26.68 -1.38 17.87
C SER A 297 -25.93 -2.72 17.88
N ASP A 298 -26.04 -3.52 16.81
CA ASP A 298 -25.39 -4.83 16.70
C ASP A 298 -23.87 -4.70 16.55
N LEU A 299 -23.35 -3.50 16.25
CA LEU A 299 -21.91 -3.23 16.33
C LEU A 299 -21.33 -3.53 17.73
N LEU A 300 -22.13 -3.47 18.80
CA LEU A 300 -21.69 -3.83 20.14
C LEU A 300 -21.28 -5.31 20.26
N THR A 301 -21.89 -6.20 19.48
CA THR A 301 -21.56 -7.64 19.47
C THR A 301 -20.50 -7.98 18.43
N VAL A 302 -20.46 -7.24 17.31
CA VAL A 302 -19.52 -7.46 16.20
C VAL A 302 -18.11 -7.00 16.56
N LEU A 303 -17.95 -5.80 17.15
CA LEU A 303 -16.61 -5.23 17.42
C LEU A 303 -15.73 -6.11 18.31
N PRO A 304 -16.22 -6.72 19.41
CA PRO A 304 -15.41 -7.64 20.21
C PRO A 304 -14.97 -8.92 19.49
N ALA A 305 -15.71 -9.35 18.46
CA ALA A 305 -15.31 -10.48 17.64
C ALA A 305 -14.19 -10.09 16.66
N LEU A 306 -14.30 -8.89 16.07
CA LEU A 306 -13.28 -8.35 15.17
C LEU A 306 -11.97 -8.00 15.88
N SER A 307 -12.01 -7.56 17.14
CA SER A 307 -10.81 -7.24 17.92
C SER A 307 -9.93 -8.46 18.21
N LYS A 308 -10.50 -9.67 18.15
CA LYS A 308 -9.78 -10.94 18.36
C LYS A 308 -9.29 -11.58 17.06
N HIS A 309 -9.56 -10.98 15.90
CA HIS A 309 -9.22 -11.58 14.62
C HIS A 309 -7.72 -11.41 14.32
N PRO A 310 -6.95 -12.51 14.13
CA PRO A 310 -5.49 -12.44 14.13
C PRO A 310 -4.88 -11.78 12.91
N SER A 311 -5.60 -11.75 11.78
CA SER A 311 -5.07 -11.27 10.50
C SER A 311 -5.76 -10.03 9.95
N LEU A 312 -6.72 -9.43 10.68
CA LEU A 312 -7.56 -8.36 10.14
C LEU A 312 -6.79 -7.03 10.09
N LYS A 313 -6.32 -6.66 8.89
CA LYS A 313 -5.52 -5.45 8.65
C LYS A 313 -6.35 -4.25 8.22
N HIS A 314 -7.46 -4.47 7.52
CA HIS A 314 -8.28 -3.41 6.93
C HIS A 314 -9.75 -3.61 7.29
N LEU A 315 -10.34 -2.63 7.96
CA LEU A 315 -11.71 -2.68 8.45
C LEU A 315 -12.51 -1.46 8.01
N HIS A 316 -13.63 -1.70 7.34
CA HIS A 316 -14.54 -0.66 6.88
C HIS A 316 -15.91 -0.82 7.54
N LEU A 317 -16.29 0.20 8.32
CA LEU A 317 -17.52 0.21 9.14
C LEU A 317 -18.44 1.39 8.83
N GLY A 318 -18.10 2.19 7.81
CA GLY A 318 -18.84 3.40 7.44
C GLY A 318 -20.37 3.20 7.38
N LYS A 319 -21.14 4.26 7.67
CA LYS A 319 -22.61 4.27 7.58
C LYS A 319 -23.39 3.25 8.45
N ASN A 320 -22.76 2.62 9.44
CA ASN A 320 -23.44 1.69 10.37
C ASN A 320 -23.86 2.32 11.72
N PHE A 321 -24.04 3.64 11.78
CA PHE A 321 -24.17 4.38 13.05
C PHE A 321 -25.48 5.19 13.14
N ASN A 322 -26.58 4.72 12.54
CA ASN A 322 -27.86 5.43 12.57
C ASN A 322 -28.65 5.13 13.86
N ILE A 323 -28.07 5.50 15.00
CA ILE A 323 -28.53 5.10 16.33
C ILE A 323 -28.67 6.28 17.29
N LYS A 324 -29.39 6.03 18.40
CA LYS A 324 -29.53 7.00 19.50
C LYS A 324 -28.19 7.26 20.17
N ASN A 325 -28.04 8.46 20.71
CA ASN A 325 -26.79 8.92 21.28
C ASN A 325 -26.19 7.95 22.32
N ARG A 326 -26.90 7.52 23.36
CA ARG A 326 -26.31 6.67 24.41
C ARG A 326 -25.57 5.44 23.87
N VAL A 327 -26.20 4.68 22.97
CA VAL A 327 -25.62 3.47 22.36
C VAL A 327 -24.41 3.79 21.48
N LEU A 328 -24.43 4.95 20.81
CA LEU A 328 -23.30 5.40 19.99
C LEU A 328 -22.03 5.67 20.83
N ASP A 329 -22.16 6.19 22.05
CA ASP A 329 -20.97 6.33 22.93
C ASP A 329 -20.38 4.97 23.26
N ASP A 330 -21.23 4.00 23.62
CA ASP A 330 -20.78 2.65 23.96
C ASP A 330 -20.05 1.99 22.78
N ILE A 331 -20.56 2.17 21.55
CA ILE A 331 -19.91 1.65 20.33
C ILE A 331 -18.60 2.38 20.05
N LEU A 332 -18.55 3.71 20.18
CA LEU A 332 -17.31 4.47 20.00
C LEU A 332 -16.25 4.08 21.03
N GLN A 333 -16.65 3.83 22.28
CA GLN A 333 -15.74 3.31 23.31
C GLN A 333 -15.23 1.91 22.95
N LYS A 334 -16.08 1.03 22.38
CA LYS A 334 -15.65 -0.29 21.88
C LYS A 334 -14.70 -0.19 20.69
N LEU A 335 -14.90 0.77 19.79
CA LEU A 335 -13.96 1.06 18.70
C LEU A 335 -12.63 1.57 19.22
N VAL A 336 -12.64 2.46 20.22
CA VAL A 336 -11.42 2.95 20.87
C VAL A 336 -10.67 1.79 21.53
N GLN A 337 -11.37 0.91 22.25
CA GLN A 337 -10.77 -0.32 22.81
C GLN A 337 -10.12 -1.16 21.72
N LEU A 338 -10.84 -1.42 20.61
CA LEU A 338 -10.31 -2.21 19.49
C LEU A 338 -9.01 -1.64 18.92
N ILE A 339 -8.89 -0.32 18.76
CA ILE A 339 -7.68 0.30 18.20
C ILE A 339 -6.57 0.51 19.24
N GLN A 340 -6.87 0.46 20.55
CA GLN A 340 -5.88 0.65 21.61
C GLN A 340 -5.42 -0.66 22.25
N GLU A 341 -6.00 -1.79 21.87
CA GLU A 341 -5.57 -3.12 22.29
C GLU A 341 -4.10 -3.37 21.91
N GLU A 342 -3.32 -3.98 22.80
CA GLU A 342 -1.89 -4.25 22.58
C GLU A 342 -1.65 -5.19 21.39
N GLU A 343 -2.57 -6.15 21.18
CA GLU A 343 -2.54 -7.14 20.09
C GLU A 343 -3.25 -6.63 18.81
N CYS A 344 -3.54 -5.33 18.70
CA CYS A 344 -4.23 -4.79 17.54
C CYS A 344 -3.36 -4.88 16.27
N VAL A 345 -3.75 -5.72 15.31
CA VAL A 345 -3.07 -5.85 14.01
C VAL A 345 -3.61 -4.91 12.93
N LEU A 346 -4.60 -4.09 13.26
CA LEU A 346 -5.32 -3.25 12.31
C LEU A 346 -4.41 -2.14 11.77
N GLN A 347 -4.31 -2.07 10.45
CA GLN A 347 -3.51 -1.08 9.72
C GLN A 347 -4.36 0.01 9.05
N SER A 348 -5.63 -0.29 8.75
CA SER A 348 -6.56 0.64 8.13
C SER A 348 -7.94 0.57 8.77
N LEU A 349 -8.48 1.73 9.14
CA LEU A 349 -9.84 1.88 9.64
C LEU A 349 -10.62 2.91 8.81
N SER A 350 -11.79 2.54 8.31
CA SER A 350 -12.68 3.44 7.56
C SER A 350 -14.03 3.60 8.26
N LEU A 351 -14.41 4.84 8.52
CA LEU A 351 -15.67 5.25 9.14
C LEU A 351 -16.41 6.29 8.27
N VAL A 352 -16.27 6.17 6.96
CA VAL A 352 -16.86 7.10 5.99
C VAL A 352 -18.37 7.25 6.19
N ASP A 353 -18.86 8.50 6.08
CA ASP A 353 -20.28 8.86 6.11
C ASP A 353 -21.05 8.34 7.35
N SER A 354 -20.36 8.20 8.49
CA SER A 354 -20.97 7.64 9.71
C SER A 354 -21.72 8.66 10.56
N ARG A 355 -21.71 9.95 10.19
CA ARG A 355 -22.43 11.04 10.87
C ARG A 355 -22.16 11.10 12.39
N LEU A 356 -20.92 10.81 12.80
CA LEU A 356 -20.54 10.73 14.22
C LEU A 356 -20.62 12.08 14.96
N ARG A 357 -20.51 13.20 14.22
CA ARG A 357 -20.51 14.57 14.74
C ARG A 357 -19.47 14.76 15.86
N SER A 358 -19.71 15.70 16.78
CA SER A 358 -18.79 16.01 17.89
C SER A 358 -18.38 14.80 18.75
N ARG A 359 -19.13 13.71 18.76
CA ARG A 359 -18.83 12.51 19.58
C ARG A 359 -17.75 11.64 18.96
N GLY A 360 -17.60 11.68 17.63
CA GLY A 360 -16.49 11.03 16.93
C GLY A 360 -15.11 11.56 17.35
N THR A 361 -15.04 12.72 18.01
CA THR A 361 -13.78 13.28 18.53
C THR A 361 -13.08 12.37 19.54
N VAL A 362 -13.82 11.52 20.26
CA VAL A 362 -13.24 10.52 21.19
C VAL A 362 -12.33 9.56 20.43
N LEU A 363 -12.78 9.09 19.25
CA LEU A 363 -11.98 8.23 18.39
C LEU A 363 -10.80 8.98 17.79
N VAL A 364 -11.00 10.22 17.32
CA VAL A 364 -9.92 11.05 16.78
C VAL A 364 -8.83 11.27 17.82
N ASN A 365 -9.19 11.48 19.08
CA ASN A 365 -8.24 11.62 20.17
C ASN A 365 -7.45 10.33 20.41
N ALA A 366 -8.12 9.17 20.36
CA ALA A 366 -7.49 7.86 20.53
C ALA A 366 -6.44 7.54 19.45
N LEU A 367 -6.57 8.11 18.24
CA LEU A 367 -5.56 7.99 17.19
C LEU A 367 -4.20 8.56 17.60
N GLY A 368 -4.16 9.54 18.51
CA GLY A 368 -2.91 10.13 18.98
C GLY A 368 -1.97 9.13 19.65
N SER A 369 -2.52 8.20 20.43
CA SER A 369 -1.77 7.15 21.14
C SER A 369 -1.77 5.80 20.43
N ASN A 370 -2.47 5.66 19.29
CA ASN A 370 -2.50 4.42 18.54
C ASN A 370 -1.14 4.15 17.87
N ALA A 371 -0.67 2.91 17.93
CA ALA A 371 0.63 2.49 17.38
C ALA A 371 0.52 1.58 16.14
N CYS A 372 -0.69 1.23 15.71
CA CYS A 372 -0.89 0.16 14.70
C CYS A 372 -1.40 0.72 13.35
N LEU A 373 -2.32 1.68 13.38
CA LEU A 373 -2.95 2.21 12.19
C LEU A 373 -1.95 3.01 11.35
N ARG A 374 -1.98 2.74 10.05
CA ARG A 374 -1.27 3.48 9.00
C ARG A 374 -2.20 4.30 8.14
N LYS A 375 -3.46 3.89 8.00
CA LYS A 375 -4.49 4.56 7.22
C LYS A 375 -5.76 4.75 8.04
N VAL A 376 -6.34 5.95 7.98
CA VAL A 376 -7.65 6.20 8.55
C VAL A 376 -8.49 7.06 7.61
N ASP A 377 -9.75 6.69 7.44
CA ASP A 377 -10.74 7.48 6.71
C ASP A 377 -11.86 7.91 7.64
N LEU A 378 -11.93 9.23 7.87
CA LEU A 378 -12.91 9.88 8.74
C LEU A 378 -13.85 10.79 7.95
N SER A 379 -13.93 10.61 6.63
CA SER A 379 -14.73 11.48 5.77
C SER A 379 -16.23 11.39 6.06
N GLY A 380 -16.98 12.47 5.87
CA GLY A 380 -18.45 12.45 5.98
C GLY A 380 -18.98 12.35 7.41
N ASN A 381 -18.21 12.75 8.42
CA ASN A 381 -18.60 12.63 9.83
C ASN A 381 -19.11 13.92 10.47
N SER A 382 -19.07 15.05 9.75
CA SER A 382 -19.51 16.36 10.29
C SER A 382 -18.85 16.68 11.64
N LEU A 383 -17.54 16.46 11.76
CA LEU A 383 -16.80 16.66 13.01
C LEU A 383 -16.54 18.15 13.33
N GLU A 384 -16.70 19.03 12.34
CA GLU A 384 -16.50 20.48 12.42
C GLU A 384 -15.06 20.86 12.84
N ASP A 385 -14.83 22.14 13.15
CA ASP A 385 -13.51 22.65 13.54
C ASP A 385 -12.99 22.02 14.85
N ILE A 386 -13.89 21.56 15.73
CA ILE A 386 -13.50 20.81 16.94
C ILE A 386 -12.84 19.50 16.55
N GLY A 387 -13.40 18.78 15.57
CA GLY A 387 -12.79 17.59 14.99
C GLY A 387 -11.40 17.86 14.44
N ALA A 388 -11.25 18.92 13.64
CA ALA A 388 -9.98 19.30 13.05
C ALA A 388 -8.93 19.63 14.12
N LYS A 389 -9.32 20.36 15.17
CA LYS A 389 -8.45 20.65 16.32
C LYS A 389 -8.01 19.39 17.08
N MET A 390 -8.91 18.42 17.25
CA MET A 390 -8.57 17.14 17.87
C MET A 390 -7.65 16.30 17.00
N LEU A 391 -7.91 16.24 15.68
CA LEU A 391 -7.03 15.59 14.72
C LEU A 391 -5.64 16.22 14.74
N SER A 392 -5.57 17.55 14.81
CA SER A 392 -4.32 18.29 14.89
C SER A 392 -3.48 17.85 16.10
N LYS A 393 -4.10 17.71 17.27
CA LYS A 393 -3.42 17.20 18.47
C LYS A 393 -3.00 15.74 18.30
N ALA A 394 -3.87 14.89 17.74
CA ALA A 394 -3.55 13.50 17.48
C ALA A 394 -2.36 13.34 16.55
N LEU A 395 -2.31 14.11 15.44
CA LEU A 395 -1.22 14.09 14.47
C LEU A 395 0.12 14.60 15.03
N GLN A 396 0.11 15.49 16.02
CA GLN A 396 1.36 15.93 16.67
C GLN A 396 2.02 14.82 17.49
N ILE A 397 1.24 13.87 17.99
CA ILE A 397 1.71 12.78 18.85
C ILE A 397 1.91 11.49 18.04
N ASN A 398 0.99 11.21 17.12
CA ASN A 398 1.00 9.97 16.35
C ASN A 398 2.19 9.93 15.37
N THR A 399 2.92 8.82 15.40
CA THR A 399 4.10 8.59 14.55
C THR A 399 3.92 7.46 13.53
N THR A 400 2.74 6.85 13.48
CA THR A 400 2.48 5.61 12.72
C THR A 400 1.62 5.84 11.47
N LEU A 401 0.69 6.80 11.54
CA LEU A 401 -0.20 7.16 10.45
C LEU A 401 0.59 7.69 9.25
N ARG A 402 0.28 7.12 8.09
CA ARG A 402 0.83 7.47 6.78
C ARG A 402 -0.22 8.10 5.88
N SER A 403 -1.49 7.74 6.07
CA SER A 403 -2.60 8.16 5.22
C SER A 403 -3.80 8.58 6.06
N VAL A 404 -4.29 9.79 5.86
CA VAL A 404 -5.51 10.30 6.50
C VAL A 404 -6.42 10.89 5.42
N THR A 405 -7.65 10.37 5.30
CA THR A 405 -8.70 10.99 4.48
C THR A 405 -9.69 11.70 5.39
N TRP A 406 -9.96 12.97 5.11
CA TRP A 406 -10.78 13.86 5.94
C TRP A 406 -11.64 14.80 5.08
N ASP A 407 -12.44 14.31 4.13
CA ASP A 407 -13.35 15.21 3.40
C ASP A 407 -14.77 15.23 4.03
N ARG A 408 -15.60 16.23 3.70
CA ARG A 408 -16.99 16.34 4.16
C ARG A 408 -17.14 16.31 5.69
N ASN A 409 -16.29 17.04 6.40
CA ASN A 409 -16.37 17.19 7.84
C ASN A 409 -16.88 18.56 8.29
N ASN A 410 -17.29 19.42 7.34
CA ASN A 410 -17.71 20.80 7.59
C ASN A 410 -16.60 21.62 8.26
N THR A 411 -15.34 21.34 7.90
CA THR A 411 -14.16 22.05 8.43
C THR A 411 -14.05 23.42 7.78
N THR A 412 -13.88 24.48 8.58
CA THR A 412 -13.66 25.83 8.06
C THR A 412 -12.17 26.09 7.82
N ALA A 413 -11.85 27.28 7.29
CA ALA A 413 -10.47 27.74 7.15
C ALA A 413 -9.69 27.70 8.49
N THR A 414 -10.37 27.84 9.62
CA THR A 414 -9.72 27.80 10.95
C THR A 414 -9.29 26.38 11.34
N GLY A 415 -10.18 25.38 11.18
CA GLY A 415 -9.84 23.99 11.41
C GLY A 415 -8.75 23.48 10.46
N LEU A 416 -8.79 23.88 9.17
CA LEU A 416 -7.73 23.56 8.21
C LEU A 416 -6.38 24.15 8.63
N MET A 417 -6.36 25.38 9.16
CA MET A 417 -5.13 26.01 9.68
C MET A 417 -4.57 25.30 10.92
N ASP A 418 -5.43 24.76 11.79
CA ASP A 418 -4.97 23.97 12.94
C ASP A 418 -4.27 22.67 12.49
N VAL A 419 -4.85 21.98 11.50
CA VAL A 419 -4.24 20.78 10.90
C VAL A 419 -2.93 21.14 10.21
N ALA A 420 -2.88 22.25 9.47
CA ALA A 420 -1.67 22.74 8.83
C ALA A 420 -0.54 22.97 9.86
N ARG A 421 -0.84 23.60 11.00
CA ARG A 421 0.13 23.84 12.08
C ARG A 421 0.62 22.54 12.72
N ALA A 422 -0.26 21.54 12.86
CA ALA A 422 0.15 20.22 13.34
C ALA A 422 1.09 19.50 12.36
N LEU A 423 0.79 19.54 11.07
CA LEU A 423 1.62 18.91 10.04
C LEU A 423 3.01 19.54 9.87
N GLU A 424 3.18 20.82 10.25
CA GLU A 424 4.52 21.42 10.33
C GLU A 424 5.45 20.62 11.27
N HIS A 425 4.90 19.96 12.29
CA HIS A 425 5.63 19.17 13.29
C HIS A 425 5.45 17.65 13.13
N ASN A 426 4.51 17.19 12.29
CA ASN A 426 4.35 15.77 11.96
C ASN A 426 5.17 15.40 10.71
N PHE A 427 6.09 14.45 10.86
CA PHE A 427 7.00 14.01 9.80
C PHE A 427 6.65 12.61 9.24
N THR A 428 5.54 12.03 9.67
CA THR A 428 5.20 10.63 9.39
C THR A 428 4.09 10.49 8.37
N LEU A 429 3.14 11.43 8.36
CA LEU A 429 2.01 11.44 7.43
C LEU A 429 2.49 11.78 6.02
N GLN A 430 2.24 10.88 5.08
CA GLN A 430 2.70 10.99 3.69
C GLN A 430 1.56 11.38 2.76
N TYR A 431 0.35 10.90 3.02
CA TYR A 431 -0.79 11.10 2.14
C TYR A 431 -1.97 11.68 2.90
N MET A 432 -2.46 12.81 2.43
CA MET A 432 -3.72 13.39 2.89
C MET A 432 -4.38 14.08 1.69
N PRO A 433 -5.43 13.47 1.10
CA PRO A 433 -6.19 14.07 0.01
C PRO A 433 -6.68 15.45 0.40
N ILE A 434 -6.71 16.37 -0.57
CA ILE A 434 -7.33 17.69 -0.38
C ILE A 434 -8.81 17.46 -0.09
N PRO A 435 -9.34 17.97 1.04
CA PRO A 435 -10.75 17.80 1.36
C PRO A 435 -11.57 18.77 0.51
N LEU A 436 -11.86 18.39 -0.74
CA LEU A 436 -12.44 19.25 -1.77
C LEU A 436 -13.78 19.86 -1.34
N SER A 437 -14.62 19.09 -0.64
CA SER A 437 -15.94 19.55 -0.20
C SER A 437 -15.79 20.66 0.85
N ASP A 438 -14.97 20.41 1.87
CA ASP A 438 -14.73 21.37 2.96
C ASP A 438 -13.97 22.60 2.46
N VAL A 439 -12.96 22.40 1.60
CA VAL A 439 -12.18 23.49 0.98
C VAL A 439 -13.07 24.38 0.13
N THR A 440 -13.95 23.82 -0.70
CA THR A 440 -14.84 24.62 -1.55
C THR A 440 -15.75 25.51 -0.69
N GLN A 441 -16.24 25.00 0.43
CA GLN A 441 -17.05 25.77 1.36
C GLN A 441 -16.22 26.84 2.10
N ALA A 442 -15.05 26.47 2.62
CA ALA A 442 -14.16 27.37 3.34
C ALA A 442 -13.63 28.50 2.44
N TYR A 443 -13.30 28.19 1.18
CA TYR A 443 -12.76 29.13 0.21
C TYR A 443 -13.78 30.23 -0.16
N ARG A 444 -15.08 29.91 -0.19
CA ARG A 444 -16.15 30.91 -0.39
C ARG A 444 -16.22 31.93 0.73
N ILE A 445 -15.83 31.56 1.95
CA ILE A 445 -15.92 32.40 3.15
C ILE A 445 -14.61 33.15 3.41
N ALA A 446 -13.47 32.45 3.31
CA ALA A 446 -12.14 32.96 3.61
C ALA A 446 -11.09 32.36 2.65
N PRO A 447 -10.98 32.86 1.41
CA PRO A 447 -10.12 32.28 0.37
C PRO A 447 -8.65 32.32 0.77
N GLU A 448 -8.14 33.47 1.22
CA GLU A 448 -6.73 33.66 1.58
C GLU A 448 -6.27 32.72 2.71
N LYS A 449 -7.08 32.59 3.78
CA LYS A 449 -6.75 31.69 4.91
C LYS A 449 -6.79 30.23 4.50
N THR A 450 -7.74 29.87 3.63
CA THR A 450 -7.90 28.49 3.14
C THR A 450 -6.72 28.11 2.25
N GLU A 451 -6.33 28.98 1.32
CA GLU A 451 -5.17 28.78 0.45
C GLU A 451 -3.87 28.68 1.26
N GLN A 452 -3.70 29.53 2.27
CA GLN A 452 -2.56 29.47 3.16
C GLN A 452 -2.48 28.13 3.92
N ALA A 453 -3.61 27.64 4.43
CA ALA A 453 -3.69 26.35 5.11
C ALA A 453 -3.30 25.21 4.17
N LEU A 454 -3.89 25.16 2.97
CA LEU A 454 -3.64 24.11 1.98
C LEU A 454 -2.20 24.10 1.51
N THR A 455 -1.63 25.26 1.22
CA THR A 455 -0.22 25.39 0.84
C THR A 455 0.70 24.84 1.92
N LYS A 456 0.40 25.11 3.21
CA LYS A 456 1.16 24.57 4.34
C LYS A 456 1.02 23.06 4.46
N ILE A 457 -0.21 22.53 4.36
CA ILE A 457 -0.47 21.08 4.40
C ILE A 457 0.28 20.38 3.25
N GLN A 458 0.10 20.84 2.01
CA GLN A 458 0.77 20.29 0.84
C GLN A 458 2.29 20.36 0.96
N ARG A 459 2.85 21.47 1.45
CA ARG A 459 4.30 21.59 1.68
C ARG A 459 4.80 20.60 2.73
N ALA A 460 4.06 20.40 3.82
CA ALA A 460 4.41 19.44 4.86
C ALA A 460 4.34 17.99 4.34
N LEU A 461 3.30 17.63 3.58
CA LEU A 461 3.17 16.30 2.96
C LEU A 461 4.24 16.07 1.90
N LEU A 462 4.51 17.06 1.05
CA LEU A 462 5.56 16.99 0.04
C LEU A 462 6.92 16.81 0.71
N ARG A 463 7.22 17.55 1.80
CA ARG A 463 8.39 17.31 2.64
C ARG A 463 8.43 15.86 3.11
N ASN A 464 7.32 15.33 3.64
CA ASN A 464 7.24 13.97 4.18
C ASN A 464 7.35 12.85 3.12
N ASN A 465 7.03 13.14 1.85
CA ASN A 465 7.25 12.22 0.71
C ASN A 465 8.66 12.36 0.13
N GLN A 466 9.15 13.59 0.03
CA GLN A 466 10.53 13.90 -0.35
C GLN A 466 11.52 13.44 0.73
N THR A 467 11.08 13.16 1.96
CA THR A 467 11.89 12.57 3.02
C THR A 467 12.16 11.07 2.88
N GLN A 468 11.84 10.43 1.74
CA GLN A 468 12.67 9.28 1.31
C GLN A 468 14.09 9.70 0.88
N ARG A 469 14.31 11.01 0.67
CA ARG A 469 15.61 11.65 0.37
C ARG A 469 16.16 12.56 1.48
N PHE A 470 15.47 12.72 2.62
CA PHE A 470 16.03 13.40 3.79
C PHE A 470 16.47 12.36 4.80
N SER A 471 17.77 12.34 5.08
CA SER A 471 18.40 11.35 5.94
C SER A 471 17.64 11.20 7.26
N GLN A 472 17.54 9.96 7.73
CA GLN A 472 17.11 9.60 9.07
C GLN A 472 17.72 10.49 10.19
N ARG A 473 18.78 11.28 9.94
CA ARG A 473 19.33 12.33 10.85
C ARG A 473 18.28 13.23 11.48
N GLN A 474 17.28 13.72 10.73
CA GLN A 474 16.32 14.68 11.29
C GLN A 474 15.18 14.00 12.05
N ALA A 475 14.72 12.83 11.59
CA ALA A 475 13.77 12.01 12.33
C ALA A 475 14.40 11.47 13.63
N LEU A 476 15.67 11.06 13.60
CA LEU A 476 16.42 10.68 14.80
C LEU A 476 16.70 11.88 15.70
N ARG A 477 17.00 13.08 15.17
CA ARG A 477 17.14 14.31 15.96
C ARG A 477 15.84 14.78 16.62
N LEU A 478 14.67 14.47 16.04
CA LEU A 478 13.37 14.77 16.65
C LEU A 478 12.97 13.69 17.67
N HIS A 479 13.22 12.41 17.38
CA HIS A 479 13.04 11.32 18.33
C HIS A 479 14.01 11.42 19.52
N GLN A 480 15.25 11.86 19.27
CA GLN A 480 16.24 12.18 20.29
C GLN A 480 15.94 13.54 20.93
N GLY A 481 15.52 14.59 20.24
CA GLY A 481 15.14 15.86 20.90
C GLY A 481 14.03 15.68 21.96
N LEU A 482 13.16 14.69 21.81
CA LEU A 482 12.18 14.31 22.83
C LEU A 482 12.77 13.43 23.97
N VAL A 483 13.66 12.49 23.65
CA VAL A 483 14.26 11.55 24.62
C VAL A 483 15.49 12.17 25.35
N THR A 484 16.33 12.91 24.65
CA THR A 484 17.43 13.71 25.21
C THR A 484 16.90 14.92 25.95
N SER A 485 15.81 15.60 25.58
CA SER A 485 15.31 16.71 26.43
C SER A 485 14.83 16.23 27.80
N THR A 486 14.28 15.02 27.91
CA THR A 486 13.91 14.44 29.21
C THR A 486 15.14 14.00 30.01
N ALA A 487 16.08 13.29 29.39
CA ALA A 487 17.36 12.91 30.01
C ALA A 487 18.22 14.13 30.39
N GLU A 488 18.31 15.15 29.53
CA GLU A 488 19.03 16.41 29.75
C GLU A 488 18.37 17.25 30.85
N GLN A 489 17.04 17.34 30.89
CA GLN A 489 16.33 18.02 31.98
C GLN A 489 16.55 17.32 33.33
N VAL A 490 16.52 15.99 33.35
CA VAL A 490 16.83 15.21 34.56
C VAL A 490 18.29 15.39 34.97
N MET A 491 19.21 15.31 34.01
CA MET A 491 20.64 15.51 34.21
C MET A 491 20.94 16.92 34.74
N GLU A 492 20.31 17.96 34.21
CA GLU A 492 20.49 19.35 34.64
C GLU A 492 19.95 19.57 36.07
N ARG A 493 18.77 19.01 36.39
CA ARG A 493 18.23 19.04 37.76
C ARG A 493 19.13 18.31 38.75
N LEU A 494 19.64 17.12 38.38
CA LEU A 494 20.57 16.36 39.21
C LEU A 494 21.91 17.08 39.37
N CYS A 495 22.46 17.67 38.31
CA CYS A 495 23.69 18.47 38.36
C CYS A 495 23.56 19.63 39.34
N VAL A 496 22.44 20.37 39.32
CA VAL A 496 22.20 21.47 40.26
C VAL A 496 22.15 20.96 41.70
N ARG A 497 21.45 19.83 41.96
CA ARG A 497 21.37 19.23 43.30
C ARG A 497 22.72 18.77 43.82
N VAL A 498 23.46 17.99 43.02
CA VAL A 498 24.81 17.52 43.38
C VAL A 498 25.75 18.71 43.61
N GLN A 499 25.69 19.74 42.78
CA GLN A 499 26.52 20.95 42.93
C GLN A 499 26.18 21.74 44.22
N GLN A 500 24.90 21.84 44.59
CA GLN A 500 24.48 22.44 45.87
C GLN A 500 25.03 21.65 47.07
N GLN A 501 24.96 20.32 47.02
CA GLN A 501 25.44 19.44 48.09
C GLN A 501 26.96 19.49 48.25
N VAL A 502 27.70 19.49 47.14
CA VAL A 502 29.16 19.66 47.10
C VAL A 502 29.58 21.02 47.71
N CYS A 503 28.78 22.07 47.56
CA CYS A 503 29.04 23.36 48.19
C CYS A 503 28.83 23.35 49.71
N VAL A 504 27.79 22.65 50.20
CA VAL A 504 27.47 22.56 51.64
C VAL A 504 28.46 21.65 52.38
N LEU A 505 28.87 20.55 51.77
CA LEU A 505 29.77 19.55 52.36
C LEU A 505 31.27 19.91 52.24
N ARG A 506 31.58 21.13 51.80
CA ARG A 506 32.94 21.57 51.53
C ARG A 506 33.73 21.68 52.86
N GLY A 507 34.57 20.68 53.12
CA GLY A 507 35.41 20.60 54.33
C GLY A 507 35.00 19.51 55.34
N VAL A 508 33.97 18.71 55.04
CA VAL A 508 33.39 17.70 55.96
C VAL A 508 33.55 16.26 55.44
N VAL A 509 33.58 16.07 54.12
CA VAL A 509 33.62 14.76 53.45
C VAL A 509 35.03 14.47 52.93
N GLU A 510 35.38 13.18 52.78
CA GLU A 510 36.66 12.75 52.21
C GLU A 510 36.93 13.38 50.83
N VAL A 511 38.20 13.69 50.57
CA VAL A 511 38.63 14.43 49.36
C VAL A 511 38.29 13.67 48.08
N GLU A 512 38.28 12.33 48.13
CA GLU A 512 38.04 11.46 46.96
C GLU A 512 36.58 11.54 46.47
N GLU A 513 35.59 11.46 47.36
CA GLU A 513 34.17 11.56 46.99
C GLU A 513 33.83 12.94 46.41
N LEU A 514 34.45 14.00 46.95
CA LEU A 514 34.28 15.35 46.45
C LEU A 514 34.93 15.54 45.06
N GLN A 515 36.02 14.83 44.79
CA GLN A 515 36.67 14.82 43.47
C GLN A 515 35.86 14.03 42.45
N ALA A 516 35.33 12.86 42.83
CA ALA A 516 34.44 12.05 42.00
C ALA A 516 33.19 12.84 41.58
N ALA A 517 32.54 13.53 42.53
CA ALA A 517 31.37 14.36 42.24
C ALA A 517 31.66 15.50 41.26
N LYS A 518 32.83 16.14 41.38
CA LYS A 518 33.27 17.20 40.45
C LYS A 518 33.57 16.65 39.06
N GLN A 519 34.11 15.43 38.98
CA GLN A 519 34.42 14.76 37.72
C GLN A 519 33.14 14.41 36.96
N VAL A 520 32.16 13.79 37.62
CA VAL A 520 30.86 13.45 37.01
C VAL A 520 30.11 14.71 36.56
N LEU A 521 30.15 15.80 37.34
CA LEU A 521 29.59 17.09 36.93
C LEU A 521 30.27 17.69 35.68
N LYS A 522 31.58 17.44 35.49
CA LYS A 522 32.32 17.87 34.30
C LYS A 522 31.93 17.04 33.08
N GLU A 523 31.79 15.73 33.24
CA GLU A 523 31.36 14.81 32.18
C GLU A 523 29.92 15.09 31.73
N ALA A 524 29.01 15.36 32.67
CA ALA A 524 27.64 15.78 32.38
C ALA A 524 27.54 17.12 31.62
N ARG A 525 28.53 18.01 31.76
CA ARG A 525 28.61 19.24 30.95
C ARG A 525 29.15 18.96 29.55
N ASN A 526 30.15 18.09 29.46
CA ASN A 526 30.80 17.74 28.19
C ASN A 526 29.91 16.87 27.29
N SER A 527 28.99 16.08 27.86
CA SER A 527 28.06 15.23 27.11
C SER A 527 27.21 16.01 26.09
N ARG A 528 26.95 17.30 26.34
CA ARG A 528 26.25 18.21 25.41
C ARG A 528 26.94 18.35 24.05
N ALA A 529 28.27 18.21 24.00
CA ALA A 529 29.06 18.31 22.78
C ALA A 529 29.31 16.94 22.11
N LEU A 530 29.00 15.83 22.78
CA LEU A 530 29.38 14.48 22.35
C LEU A 530 28.73 14.10 21.00
N TYR A 531 27.42 14.27 20.89
CA TYR A 531 26.68 13.97 19.66
C TYR A 531 27.13 14.81 18.45
N PRO A 532 27.20 16.15 18.52
CA PRO A 532 27.65 16.95 17.38
C PRO A 532 29.10 16.62 16.98
N SER A 533 30.00 16.38 17.94
CA SER A 533 31.39 16.01 17.64
C SER A 533 31.51 14.64 16.95
N LEU A 534 30.74 13.65 17.37
CA LEU A 534 30.73 12.32 16.72
C LEU A 534 30.09 12.37 15.32
N CYS A 535 29.06 13.20 15.12
CA CYS A 535 28.48 13.43 13.80
C CYS A 535 29.46 14.07 12.83
N GLU A 536 30.23 15.05 13.30
CA GLU A 536 31.26 15.73 12.51
C GLU A 536 32.38 14.76 12.12
N LEU A 537 32.88 13.97 13.07
CA LEU A 537 33.89 12.94 12.83
C LEU A 537 33.43 11.91 11.79
N ALA A 538 32.20 11.40 11.92
CA ALA A 538 31.63 10.44 10.97
C ALA A 538 31.49 11.03 9.56
N HIS A 539 31.20 12.33 9.45
CA HIS A 539 31.09 13.02 8.17
C HIS A 539 32.46 13.21 7.51
N VAL A 540 33.47 13.68 8.26
CA VAL A 540 34.83 13.91 7.75
C VAL A 540 35.45 12.63 7.19
N LEU A 541 35.21 11.49 7.83
CA LEU A 541 35.74 10.19 7.39
C LEU A 541 35.02 9.60 6.14
N SER A 542 34.00 10.27 5.60
CA SER A 542 33.11 9.73 4.56
C SER A 542 33.24 10.33 3.16
N VAL A 543 33.98 11.44 3.00
CA VAL A 543 33.94 12.27 1.79
C VAL A 543 34.55 11.55 0.55
N ASP A 544 35.53 10.66 0.75
CA ASP A 544 36.13 9.82 -0.30
C ASP A 544 36.28 8.35 0.13
N GLY A 545 35.16 7.73 0.49
CA GLY A 545 35.14 6.33 0.94
C GLY A 545 35.40 5.28 -0.18
N PRO A 546 35.84 4.07 0.18
CA PRO A 546 36.16 2.98 -0.76
C PRO A 546 34.98 2.57 -1.67
N VAL A 547 33.74 2.79 -1.20
CA VAL A 547 32.52 2.53 -1.97
C VAL A 547 32.43 3.40 -3.22
N ARG A 548 32.76 4.69 -3.11
CA ARG A 548 32.70 5.61 -4.24
C ARG A 548 33.74 5.25 -5.31
N GLN A 549 34.95 4.87 -4.88
CA GLN A 549 35.99 4.37 -5.77
C GLN A 549 35.57 3.10 -6.53
N ARG A 550 34.87 2.18 -5.86
CA ARG A 550 34.40 0.94 -6.49
C ARG A 550 33.27 1.18 -7.50
N LEU A 551 32.33 2.08 -7.18
CA LEU A 551 31.26 2.46 -8.10
C LEU A 551 31.80 3.19 -9.34
N ASP A 552 32.85 4.00 -9.21
CA ASP A 552 33.51 4.64 -10.35
C ASP A 552 34.19 3.60 -11.26
N SER A 553 34.83 2.57 -10.69
CA SER A 553 35.38 1.45 -11.46
C SER A 553 34.29 0.71 -12.23
N LEU A 554 33.16 0.41 -11.58
CA LEU A 554 32.04 -0.32 -12.20
C LEU A 554 31.39 0.47 -13.34
N ALA A 555 31.25 1.79 -13.19
CA ALA A 555 30.74 2.65 -14.26
C ALA A 555 31.62 2.58 -15.53
N GLY A 556 32.94 2.47 -15.36
CA GLY A 556 33.88 2.29 -16.47
C GLY A 556 33.74 0.93 -17.17
N GLU A 557 33.46 -0.14 -16.42
CA GLU A 557 33.22 -1.48 -16.98
C GLU A 557 31.89 -1.54 -17.74
N LEU A 558 30.83 -0.98 -17.18
CA LEU A 558 29.50 -0.94 -17.79
C LEU A 558 29.48 -0.12 -19.08
N ALA A 559 30.18 1.02 -19.11
CA ALA A 559 30.30 1.80 -20.34
C ALA A 559 30.94 0.98 -21.47
N LYS A 560 32.00 0.21 -21.18
CA LYS A 560 32.65 -0.65 -22.17
C LYS A 560 31.74 -1.80 -22.65
N ALA A 561 30.91 -2.34 -21.76
CA ALA A 561 29.96 -3.39 -22.13
C ALA A 561 28.86 -2.83 -23.04
N ALA A 562 28.30 -1.67 -22.69
CA ALA A 562 27.24 -1.04 -23.46
C ALA A 562 27.73 -0.55 -24.83
N ASP A 563 28.97 -0.04 -24.93
CA ASP A 563 29.59 0.28 -26.23
C ASP A 563 29.69 -0.96 -27.12
N LYS A 564 30.00 -2.15 -26.57
CA LYS A 564 30.04 -3.41 -27.33
C LYS A 564 28.66 -3.87 -27.78
N GLU A 565 27.64 -3.75 -26.93
CA GLU A 565 26.26 -4.09 -27.32
C GLU A 565 25.77 -3.18 -28.44
N LEU A 566 26.04 -1.88 -28.34
CA LEU A 566 25.65 -0.90 -29.34
C LEU A 566 26.36 -1.14 -30.67
N GLN A 567 27.64 -1.51 -30.63
CA GLN A 567 28.40 -1.92 -31.82
C GLN A 567 27.71 -3.07 -32.56
N VAL A 568 27.30 -4.13 -31.85
CA VAL A 568 26.59 -5.29 -32.44
C VAL A 568 25.28 -4.86 -33.09
N ILE A 569 24.49 -4.03 -32.40
CA ILE A 569 23.20 -3.53 -32.91
C ILE A 569 23.43 -2.71 -34.19
N VAL A 570 24.36 -1.76 -34.18
CA VAL A 570 24.64 -0.91 -35.35
C VAL A 570 25.17 -1.73 -36.51
N ASP A 571 26.04 -2.72 -36.27
CA ASP A 571 26.54 -3.62 -37.31
C ASP A 571 25.41 -4.44 -37.94
N SER A 572 24.45 -4.93 -37.14
CA SER A 572 23.23 -5.59 -37.64
C SER A 572 22.33 -4.64 -38.44
N MET A 573 22.14 -3.40 -37.98
CA MET A 573 21.36 -2.39 -38.71
C MET A 573 22.00 -2.03 -40.05
N VAL A 574 23.32 -1.85 -40.09
CA VAL A 574 24.07 -1.62 -41.32
C VAL A 574 23.96 -2.83 -42.27
N SER A 575 24.00 -4.05 -41.74
CA SER A 575 23.77 -5.27 -42.52
C SER A 575 22.37 -5.29 -43.15
N LEU A 576 21.34 -4.97 -42.37
CA LEU A 576 19.95 -4.90 -42.86
C LEU A 576 19.78 -3.81 -43.92
N CYS A 577 20.41 -2.64 -43.77
CA CYS A 577 20.42 -1.60 -44.80
C CYS A 577 21.05 -2.08 -46.12
N ARG A 578 22.11 -2.90 -46.05
CA ARG A 578 22.73 -3.50 -47.25
C ARG A 578 21.80 -4.49 -47.95
N GLU A 579 21.03 -5.26 -47.19
CA GLU A 579 20.06 -6.22 -47.72
C GLU A 579 18.85 -5.54 -48.37
N LEU A 580 18.28 -4.55 -47.70
CA LEU A 580 17.06 -3.86 -48.17
C LEU A 580 17.34 -2.85 -49.29
N CYS A 581 18.54 -2.24 -49.34
CA CYS A 581 18.88 -1.14 -50.26
C CYS A 581 20.33 -1.25 -50.80
N PRO A 582 20.65 -2.23 -51.67
CA PRO A 582 22.03 -2.52 -52.07
C PRO A 582 22.70 -1.43 -52.93
N LEU A 583 21.95 -0.77 -53.81
CA LEU A 583 22.47 0.32 -54.68
C LEU A 583 22.80 1.58 -53.88
N SER A 584 21.96 1.95 -52.91
CA SER A 584 22.18 3.11 -52.04
C SER A 584 23.28 2.83 -51.01
N SER A 585 23.36 1.61 -50.48
CA SER A 585 24.40 1.21 -49.52
C SER A 585 25.80 1.19 -50.16
N THR A 586 25.92 0.73 -51.42
CA THR A 586 27.19 0.77 -52.16
C THR A 586 27.63 2.19 -52.53
N ALA A 587 26.69 3.10 -52.76
CA ALA A 587 26.99 4.53 -52.89
C ALA A 587 27.40 5.16 -51.54
N ALA A 588 26.77 4.75 -50.43
CA ALA A 588 27.07 5.24 -49.09
C ALA A 588 28.45 4.79 -48.55
N GLU A 589 28.96 3.63 -48.97
CA GLU A 589 30.34 3.20 -48.65
C GLU A 589 31.43 4.05 -49.34
N ARG A 590 31.06 4.87 -50.34
CA ARG A 590 31.98 5.83 -51.00
C ARG A 590 31.99 7.21 -50.31
N LEU A 591 31.11 7.43 -49.32
CA LEU A 591 31.09 8.65 -48.53
C LEU A 591 32.24 8.65 -47.50
N SER A 592 32.61 9.84 -47.03
CA SER A 592 33.58 10.00 -45.93
C SER A 592 32.89 10.66 -44.74
N PRO A 593 32.65 9.93 -43.63
CA PRO A 593 33.07 8.55 -43.38
C PRO A 593 32.21 7.48 -44.08
N PRO A 594 32.76 6.28 -44.37
CA PRO A 594 32.02 5.18 -44.97
C PRO A 594 30.97 4.64 -44.00
N LEU A 595 29.86 4.11 -44.52
CA LEU A 595 28.76 3.57 -43.72
C LEU A 595 29.22 2.48 -42.74
N SER A 596 30.20 1.67 -43.14
CA SER A 596 30.86 0.66 -42.31
C SER A 596 31.57 1.20 -41.06
N SER A 597 31.90 2.49 -41.01
CA SER A 597 32.59 3.11 -39.87
C SER A 597 31.65 3.83 -38.89
N VAL A 598 30.34 3.75 -39.13
CA VAL A 598 29.34 4.35 -38.22
C VAL A 598 29.39 3.67 -36.86
N SER A 599 29.56 2.35 -36.82
CA SER A 599 29.58 1.57 -35.59
C SER A 599 30.74 1.98 -34.67
N GLU A 600 31.93 2.23 -35.22
CA GLU A 600 33.09 2.74 -34.46
C GLU A 600 32.89 4.14 -33.85
N ARG A 601 31.87 4.88 -34.30
CA ARG A 601 31.60 6.27 -33.87
C ARG A 601 30.45 6.38 -32.88
N VAL A 602 29.66 5.32 -32.69
CA VAL A 602 28.56 5.33 -31.73
C VAL A 602 29.08 4.81 -30.39
N SER A 603 29.13 5.69 -29.39
CA SER A 603 29.47 5.32 -28.01
C SER A 603 28.48 5.96 -27.05
N ILE A 604 28.22 5.29 -25.94
CA ILE A 604 27.37 5.86 -24.90
C ILE A 604 28.20 6.87 -24.10
N PRO A 605 27.67 8.08 -23.83
CA PRO A 605 28.38 9.05 -23.00
C PRO A 605 28.71 8.45 -21.63
N ARG A 606 30.00 8.30 -21.32
CA ARG A 606 30.45 7.77 -20.01
C ARG A 606 29.92 8.59 -18.84
N SER A 607 29.69 9.89 -19.07
CA SER A 607 29.04 10.78 -18.10
C SER A 607 27.60 10.37 -17.81
N ALA A 608 26.83 9.85 -18.77
CA ALA A 608 25.45 9.43 -18.56
C ALA A 608 25.37 8.18 -17.68
N ILE A 609 26.19 7.16 -17.96
CA ILE A 609 26.25 5.92 -17.14
C ILE A 609 26.78 6.22 -15.74
N ARG A 610 27.85 7.03 -15.64
CA ARG A 610 28.38 7.48 -14.35
C ARG A 610 27.34 8.25 -13.56
N THR A 611 26.62 9.19 -14.18
CA THR A 611 25.55 9.94 -13.51
C THR A 611 24.43 9.01 -13.07
N ALA A 612 23.98 8.05 -13.88
CA ALA A 612 22.93 7.10 -13.50
C ALA A 612 23.32 6.22 -12.30
N LEU A 613 24.55 5.69 -12.29
CA LEU A 613 25.08 4.90 -11.17
C LEU A 613 25.30 5.75 -9.91
N MET A 614 25.82 6.97 -10.07
CA MET A 614 26.09 7.87 -8.95
C MET A 614 24.83 8.55 -8.41
N GLU A 615 23.78 8.71 -9.21
CA GLU A 615 22.50 9.26 -8.77
C GLU A 615 21.62 8.22 -8.09
N ARG A 616 21.66 6.94 -8.47
CA ARG A 616 20.74 5.95 -7.89
C ARG A 616 21.47 5.02 -6.93
N ALA A 617 22.40 4.21 -7.43
CA ALA A 617 23.10 3.23 -6.60
C ALA A 617 24.00 3.86 -5.54
N ALA A 618 24.76 4.92 -5.88
CA ALA A 618 25.59 5.60 -4.89
C ALA A 618 24.75 6.35 -3.84
N GLN A 619 23.61 6.92 -4.23
CA GLN A 619 22.70 7.58 -3.28
C GLN A 619 22.09 6.58 -2.30
N ASP A 620 21.68 5.40 -2.76
CA ASP A 620 21.07 4.39 -1.90
C ASP A 620 22.10 3.73 -0.96
N ILE A 621 23.30 3.43 -1.46
CA ILE A 621 24.39 2.90 -0.59
C ILE A 621 24.85 3.97 0.39
N HIS A 622 25.00 5.23 -0.03
CA HIS A 622 25.34 6.33 0.86
C HIS A 622 24.25 6.55 1.91
N ARG A 623 22.97 6.45 1.54
CA ARG A 623 21.84 6.51 2.48
C ARG A 623 21.96 5.41 3.51
N ALA A 624 22.11 4.15 3.11
CA ALA A 624 22.25 3.02 4.04
C ALA A 624 23.46 3.18 4.98
N LEU A 625 24.60 3.64 4.48
CA LEU A 625 25.78 3.92 5.30
C LEU A 625 25.55 5.08 6.28
N GLU A 626 24.87 6.13 5.86
CA GLU A 626 24.52 7.26 6.73
C GLU A 626 23.55 6.84 7.84
N GLU A 627 22.57 5.99 7.55
CA GLU A 627 21.65 5.43 8.54
C GLU A 627 22.40 4.64 9.62
N VAL A 628 23.32 3.76 9.21
CA VAL A 628 24.15 2.99 10.14
C VAL A 628 25.07 3.91 10.96
N LYS A 629 25.73 4.90 10.34
CA LYS A 629 26.59 5.86 11.07
C LYS A 629 25.82 6.57 12.18
N LEU A 630 24.60 7.01 11.89
CA LEU A 630 23.79 7.75 12.86
C LEU A 630 23.22 6.86 13.95
N SER A 631 22.84 5.64 13.60
CA SER A 631 22.47 4.63 14.59
C SER A 631 23.60 4.38 15.57
N VAL A 632 24.85 4.25 15.08
CA VAL A 632 26.05 4.09 15.92
C VAL A 632 26.30 5.34 16.77
N VAL A 633 26.27 6.54 16.20
CA VAL A 633 26.46 7.79 16.95
C VAL A 633 25.39 7.96 18.03
N SER A 634 24.12 7.65 17.72
CA SER A 634 22.99 7.67 18.65
C SER A 634 23.18 6.67 19.78
N TYR A 635 23.51 5.42 19.45
CA TYR A 635 23.75 4.37 20.43
C TYR A 635 24.88 4.74 21.39
N LEU A 636 26.02 5.19 20.87
CA LEU A 636 27.17 5.61 21.68
C LEU A 636 26.81 6.80 22.58
N THR A 637 26.09 7.80 22.06
CA THR A 637 25.69 8.97 22.84
C THR A 637 24.72 8.57 23.96
N ASN A 638 23.67 7.81 23.66
CA ASN A 638 22.68 7.39 24.65
C ASN A 638 23.31 6.52 25.74
N SER A 639 24.17 5.57 25.36
CA SER A 639 24.87 4.69 26.31
C SER A 639 25.74 5.49 27.29
N ILE A 640 26.47 6.49 26.80
CA ILE A 640 27.29 7.36 27.65
C ILE A 640 26.42 8.28 28.53
N VAL A 641 25.33 8.84 28.00
CA VAL A 641 24.42 9.70 28.76
C VAL A 641 23.71 8.93 29.87
N ASP A 642 23.25 7.70 29.62
CA ASP A 642 22.63 6.84 30.62
C ASP A 642 23.61 6.49 31.74
N GLN A 643 24.88 6.19 31.39
CA GLN A 643 25.93 5.94 32.37
C GLN A 643 26.19 7.16 33.26
N ILE A 644 26.30 8.35 32.67
CA ILE A 644 26.46 9.62 33.41
C ILE A 644 25.28 9.87 34.35
N LEU A 645 24.05 9.59 33.90
CA LEU A 645 22.85 9.72 34.74
C LEU A 645 22.88 8.78 35.94
N GLN A 646 23.29 7.52 35.74
CA GLN A 646 23.43 6.53 36.81
C GLN A 646 24.51 6.95 37.83
N GLU A 647 25.62 7.49 37.36
CA GLU A 647 26.70 8.01 38.20
C GLU A 647 26.29 9.28 38.96
N LEU A 648 25.57 10.20 38.32
CA LEU A 648 25.00 11.38 38.99
C LEU A 648 24.02 10.98 40.09
N TYR A 649 23.18 9.98 39.85
CA TYR A 649 22.19 9.51 40.81
C TYR A 649 22.86 8.84 42.02
N SER A 650 23.85 7.96 41.79
CA SER A 650 24.61 7.32 42.86
C SER A 650 25.41 8.33 43.69
N THR A 651 26.07 9.29 43.02
CA THR A 651 26.78 10.40 43.68
C THR A 651 25.85 11.25 44.54
N HIS A 652 24.67 11.59 44.01
CA HIS A 652 23.65 12.32 44.77
C HIS A 652 23.23 11.55 46.03
N LYS A 653 22.97 10.25 45.92
CA LYS A 653 22.57 9.40 47.06
C LYS A 653 23.67 9.34 48.13
N ALA A 654 24.93 9.18 47.72
CA ALA A 654 26.07 9.17 48.64
C ALA A 654 26.20 10.51 49.39
N LEU A 655 26.13 11.64 48.68
CA LEU A 655 26.22 12.98 49.28
C LEU A 655 25.05 13.29 50.22
N VAL A 656 23.82 12.84 49.92
CA VAL A 656 22.69 12.94 50.86
C VAL A 656 22.97 12.17 52.15
N GLY A 657 23.49 10.94 52.04
CA GLY A 657 23.90 10.15 53.20
C GLY A 657 24.91 10.89 54.08
N ALA A 658 25.97 11.44 53.47
CA ALA A 658 27.00 12.21 54.16
C ALA A 658 26.44 13.50 54.83
N MET A 659 25.50 14.20 54.18
CA MET A 659 24.83 15.37 54.78
C MET A 659 23.97 15.00 55.99
N THR A 660 23.30 13.85 55.95
CA THR A 660 22.44 13.38 57.04
C THR A 660 23.29 13.03 58.26
N LEU A 661 24.42 12.36 58.03
CA LEU A 661 25.41 12.07 59.07
C LEU A 661 26.04 13.34 59.65
N HIS A 662 26.39 14.31 58.80
CA HIS A 662 26.93 15.60 59.26
C HIS A 662 25.93 16.38 60.12
N ASN A 663 24.67 16.51 59.67
CA ASN A 663 23.61 17.16 60.46
C ASN A 663 23.34 16.42 61.77
N PHE A 664 23.42 15.10 61.78
CA PHE A 664 23.33 14.31 63.01
C PHE A 664 24.47 14.63 63.98
N LEU A 665 25.72 14.62 63.50
CA LEU A 665 26.90 14.94 64.33
C LEU A 665 26.88 16.37 64.85
N VAL A 666 26.49 17.36 64.04
CA VAL A 666 26.35 18.76 64.47
C VAL A 666 25.28 18.92 65.54
N ASN A 667 24.12 18.26 65.39
CA ASN A 667 23.07 18.27 66.41
C ASN A 667 23.52 17.56 67.70
N MET A 668 24.29 16.49 67.59
CA MET A 668 24.86 15.79 68.76
C MET A 668 25.92 16.65 69.47
N TYR A 669 26.72 17.42 68.73
CA TYR A 669 27.70 18.37 69.27
C TYR A 669 27.02 19.56 69.96
N LEU A 670 25.95 20.11 69.37
CA LEU A 670 25.11 21.13 70.01
C LEU A 670 24.49 20.61 71.31
N PHE A 671 24.06 19.34 71.34
CA PHE A 671 23.53 18.69 72.53
C PHE A 671 24.58 18.50 73.64
N TYR A 672 25.86 18.35 73.29
CA TYR A 672 26.95 18.22 74.27
C TYR A 672 27.39 19.55 74.91
N ILE A 673 27.02 20.69 74.30
CA ILE A 673 27.40 22.03 74.78
C ILE A 673 26.33 22.63 75.72
N GLU A 674 25.08 22.12 75.70
CA GLU A 674 24.02 22.50 76.65
C GLU A 674 23.76 21.37 77.68
N PRO A 675 24.24 21.47 78.93
CA PRO A 675 24.19 20.36 79.89
C PRO A 675 22.81 20.13 80.56
N GLU A 676 21.71 20.69 80.04
CA GLU A 676 20.39 20.63 80.69
C GLU A 676 19.37 19.67 80.03
N LEU A 677 19.71 18.99 78.92
CA LEU A 677 18.80 18.03 78.29
C LEU A 677 19.11 16.58 78.70
N LYS A 678 18.34 16.06 79.67
CA LYS A 678 18.29 14.63 80.00
C LYS A 678 17.49 13.89 78.93
N GLU A 679 18.21 13.04 78.19
CA GLU A 679 17.77 12.07 77.16
C GLU A 679 17.66 12.60 75.72
N PRO A 680 18.30 11.92 74.73
CA PRO A 680 18.18 12.29 73.33
C PRO A 680 16.76 11.98 72.83
N PRO A 681 16.11 12.89 72.10
CA PRO A 681 14.75 12.67 71.62
C PRO A 681 14.69 11.49 70.64
N GLU A 682 13.63 10.68 70.77
CA GLU A 682 13.39 9.42 70.05
C GLU A 682 13.62 9.47 68.52
N TYR A 683 13.45 10.66 67.91
CA TYR A 683 13.67 10.84 66.48
C TYR A 683 15.16 10.77 66.07
N LEU A 684 16.09 11.16 66.95
CA LEU A 684 17.54 11.02 66.70
C LEU A 684 17.96 9.55 66.76
N ILE A 685 17.39 8.77 67.67
CA ILE A 685 17.64 7.32 67.78
C ILE A 685 17.07 6.57 66.56
N LYS A 686 15.85 6.93 66.11
CA LYS A 686 15.26 6.37 64.89
C LYS A 686 16.04 6.73 63.62
N ALA A 687 16.59 7.94 63.55
CA ALA A 687 17.45 8.34 62.42
C ALA A 687 18.77 7.53 62.39
N TYR A 688 19.39 7.29 63.55
CA TYR A 688 20.61 6.49 63.68
C TYR A 688 20.39 5.03 63.24
N LEU A 689 19.30 4.39 63.69
CA LEU A 689 18.93 3.02 63.30
C LEU A 689 18.52 2.88 61.82
N SER A 690 18.20 3.98 61.14
CA SER A 690 17.90 3.97 59.70
C SER A 690 19.13 4.16 58.81
N CYS A 691 20.26 4.61 59.38
CA CYS A 691 21.53 4.82 58.69
C CYS A 691 22.55 3.67 58.87
N SER A 692 22.42 2.85 59.92
CA SER A 692 23.12 1.57 60.10
C SER A 692 22.43 0.46 59.32
#